data_AF-A0A8H6ABA6-F1
#
_entry.id   AF-A0A8H6ABA6-F1
#
_cell.length_a   1.000
_cell.length_b   1.000
_cell.length_c   1.000
_cell.angle_alpha   90.00
_cell.angle_beta   90.00
_cell.angle_gamma   90.00
#
_symmetry.space_group_name_H-M   'P 1'
#
loop_
_entity.id
_entity.type
_entity.pdbx_description
1 polymer ?
#
loop_
_entity_poly.entity_id
_entity_poly.type
_entity_poly.pdbx_seq_one_letter_code
_entity_poly.pdbx_strand_id
1 'polypeptide(L)'
;MPVFTEYSAASRELRVLPSFAAPLPRLSPPFTRVGQIEKYEVLIVGAGPAGLMLNLLLARYGLSDESLLCVDAKPGILKSGQADGLQPRTLEVLKSLGIVDEILNDGCHMEEVAFWNPSANKEEIIERTSIIPDVAVPARYQHEVTIHQGRIERILETDLLRYSKRGIQRNTKLLDARIDEAGDPEFPVVADLDTDGRRTTVRAKHLVGADGAHSMVRRCMGLRLVGESMDHIWGVVDLVVDTDFPDIRRRCAIHSPAGSVMVIPRERIATGDYLTRLYVQVPEEAMPDPDQIPVDGTATPKVDARARRACHTHSPKAGQGMNVSMMDSYNLAWKLAYSINGITPDSAIPERPDSLLDTYHVERHTVAQELIEFDRAFSSMFSGKIGSGEDGVEGLTHDQFLKVFSTGNGFTSGCGIEYPENLTVEKISEQDIRNPITGIDYLSGILRPGRRLRDVRLKRHADGNRRHLQDDFLSTGRFRVLCLTSSDLLDPKGVSAKVLTSLGVSILPHFPASTVEQVVIYPRLGKTFTWRDVPHELKKHSEMRFHSGYELDDVYKIYGVDPSRGALAVVRPDGYVGMIAALEDVSHVERSQSSTHSNLDSELHFSSTQLHPPGAARLTVRSRPESVQSASQIDGDHTGEYTDDQSACTNSDAIELGERVWASESPTSKSERNGAQLGLEVVGVSDKQDVDLERGAQSPSGVGILSETEKSNKSQQDPNLVSWNGPDDPDNPKNWPTRKKWGAVLIVSCFTFISPVMSSMVAPALQTMKSDFNIQDEVVSQLMLSIFVLAYAFGPLFLGPLSEIYGRVIVLQLANLFFLIFNIACGVSQTSAQMIVFRFLAGLGGSAPLAIGGGVLSDCFTPEERGKSIAIYSLAPLLGPAVGPIAGGFIAERTTWRWVFYATSIADGIIQILGLFFLRETYAPKILRIRAKKMREETGDLSFQTEAERQNKTLPEVLRTALIRPFRLLTTQPIVQALAIYMAYVYGILYLMSSTFPVLWTSPEYYNESIGIGGLNYISLGIGYCLGSQICARLNDLVYRRLKTRNNGTGKPEFRTPLLAIAAILNPVGLFIYGWTAQTHRHWIAPNIGALLLAMGNIVAMQCIQTYIVDAYTRFAASAMAAGSFLRSIAGFAFPLFAPYMYQTLHYGWGNSLLAFISIAIGIPAPIFLWKYGEAMRKMSTYAAG
;
A
#
# COMPACT_ATOMS: atom_id res chain seq x y z
N MET A 1 -37.01 -60.54 6.57
CA MET A 1 -37.81 -59.52 7.29
C MET A 1 -38.15 -60.07 8.67
N PRO A 2 -38.31 -59.24 9.72
CA PRO A 2 -38.53 -57.78 9.69
C PRO A 2 -37.39 -56.95 10.33
N VAL A 3 -37.66 -55.66 10.55
CA VAL A 3 -36.91 -54.67 11.37
C VAL A 3 -35.50 -54.29 10.91
N PHE A 4 -35.44 -53.40 9.90
CA PHE A 4 -34.45 -52.31 9.85
C PHE A 4 -35.14 -51.00 9.44
N THR A 5 -36.14 -50.60 10.23
CA THR A 5 -36.70 -49.24 10.19
C THR A 5 -35.80 -48.31 11.01
N GLU A 6 -34.60 -48.02 10.52
CA GLU A 6 -33.90 -46.80 10.92
C GLU A 6 -34.74 -45.61 10.42
N TYR A 7 -35.06 -44.66 11.30
CA TYR A 7 -35.69 -43.41 10.87
C TYR A 7 -34.70 -42.63 10.00
N SER A 8 -35.05 -42.40 8.73
CA SER A 8 -34.23 -41.61 7.82
C SER A 8 -34.21 -40.16 8.30
N ALA A 9 -33.04 -39.67 8.71
CA ALA A 9 -32.83 -38.24 8.94
C ALA A 9 -33.04 -37.46 7.64
N ALA A 10 -33.59 -36.24 7.71
CA ALA A 10 -33.89 -35.42 6.52
C ALA A 10 -32.66 -35.17 5.62
N SER A 11 -31.45 -35.13 6.20
CA SER A 11 -30.17 -35.05 5.48
C SER A 11 -29.93 -36.23 4.52
N ARG A 12 -30.54 -37.39 4.74
CA ARG A 12 -30.48 -38.56 3.85
C ARG A 12 -31.46 -38.50 2.66
N GLU A 13 -32.39 -37.54 2.62
CA GLU A 13 -33.27 -37.33 1.46
C GLU A 13 -32.66 -36.34 0.44
N LEU A 14 -31.81 -35.41 0.91
CA LEU A 14 -31.04 -34.49 0.06
C LEU A 14 -30.04 -35.18 -0.90
N ARG A 15 -29.88 -36.51 -0.82
CA ARG A 15 -28.98 -37.30 -1.68
C ARG A 15 -29.34 -37.30 -3.18
N VAL A 16 -30.48 -36.75 -3.58
CA VAL A 16 -30.99 -36.77 -4.97
C VAL A 16 -31.10 -35.37 -5.61
N LEU A 17 -31.03 -34.28 -4.84
CA LEU A 17 -31.22 -32.90 -5.32
C LEU A 17 -29.95 -32.04 -5.14
N PRO A 18 -29.20 -31.72 -6.21
CA PRO A 18 -27.89 -31.05 -6.10
C PRO A 18 -27.87 -29.62 -5.54
N SER A 19 -29.02 -28.97 -5.35
CA SER A 19 -29.10 -27.50 -5.19
C SER A 19 -29.72 -27.00 -3.89
N PHE A 20 -30.30 -27.85 -3.04
CA PHE A 20 -31.06 -27.41 -1.86
C PHE A 20 -30.49 -27.94 -0.54
N ALA A 21 -29.28 -27.50 -0.21
CA ALA A 21 -28.88 -27.43 1.19
C ALA A 21 -29.83 -26.47 1.94
N ALA A 22 -30.09 -26.73 3.22
CA ALA A 22 -30.83 -25.78 4.06
C ALA A 22 -30.11 -24.41 4.08
N PRO A 23 -30.84 -23.29 4.24
CA PRO A 23 -30.24 -21.97 4.48
C PRO A 23 -29.48 -21.93 5.81
N LEU A 24 -28.89 -20.78 6.13
CA LEU A 24 -28.32 -20.55 7.46
C LEU A 24 -29.45 -20.45 8.51
N PRO A 25 -29.21 -20.87 9.76
CA PRO A 25 -30.16 -20.66 10.85
C PRO A 25 -30.29 -19.16 11.15
N ARG A 26 -31.53 -18.67 11.27
CA ARG A 26 -31.84 -17.31 11.69
C ARG A 26 -32.18 -17.28 13.17
N LEU A 27 -31.33 -16.61 13.95
CA LEU A 27 -31.48 -16.37 15.39
C LEU A 27 -32.09 -14.99 15.68
N SER A 28 -31.88 -14.03 14.78
CA SER A 28 -32.54 -12.72 14.82
C SER A 28 -34.06 -12.83 14.58
N PRO A 29 -34.88 -11.88 15.07
CA PRO A 29 -36.32 -11.89 14.85
C PRO A 29 -36.70 -11.99 13.35
N PRO A 30 -37.80 -12.69 13.00
CA PRO A 30 -38.28 -12.72 11.62
C PRO A 30 -38.61 -11.30 11.12
N PHE A 31 -38.03 -10.92 9.99
CA PHE A 31 -38.32 -9.65 9.35
C PHE A 31 -39.81 -9.56 8.96
N THR A 32 -40.46 -8.44 9.23
CA THR A 32 -41.86 -8.18 8.85
C THR A 32 -42.04 -6.76 8.31
N ARG A 33 -42.85 -6.62 7.26
CA ARG A 33 -43.12 -5.32 6.62
C ARG A 33 -44.23 -4.56 7.36
N VAL A 34 -43.86 -3.76 8.35
CA VAL A 34 -44.78 -2.93 9.14
C VAL A 34 -44.49 -1.44 8.91
N GLY A 35 -45.42 -0.73 8.27
CA GLY A 35 -45.34 0.73 8.04
C GLY A 35 -45.95 1.17 6.70
N GLN A 36 -45.99 2.50 6.48
CA GLN A 36 -46.35 3.09 5.17
C GLN A 36 -45.14 3.27 4.23
N ILE A 37 -43.93 3.24 4.78
CA ILE A 37 -42.66 3.31 4.02
C ILE A 37 -42.13 1.89 3.88
N GLU A 38 -41.68 1.50 2.68
CA GLU A 38 -41.09 0.17 2.49
C GLU A 38 -39.75 0.06 3.22
N LYS A 39 -39.60 -1.03 3.98
CA LYS A 39 -38.37 -1.41 4.68
C LYS A 39 -37.76 -2.68 4.06
N TYR A 40 -36.45 -2.79 4.15
CA TYR A 40 -35.65 -3.93 3.69
C TYR A 40 -34.47 -4.16 4.66
N GLU A 41 -33.98 -5.39 4.77
CA GLU A 41 -32.73 -5.66 5.50
C GLU A 41 -31.51 -5.35 4.63
N VAL A 42 -31.57 -5.67 3.33
CA VAL A 42 -30.52 -5.31 2.35
C VAL A 42 -31.14 -4.69 1.10
N LEU A 43 -30.60 -3.53 0.70
CA LEU A 43 -30.80 -2.93 -0.61
C LEU A 43 -29.50 -3.03 -1.43
N ILE A 44 -29.54 -3.74 -2.56
CA ILE A 44 -28.45 -3.83 -3.53
C ILE A 44 -28.79 -2.92 -4.72
N VAL A 45 -27.88 -2.03 -5.10
CA VAL A 45 -28.08 -1.09 -6.22
C VAL A 45 -27.14 -1.45 -7.36
N GLY A 46 -27.70 -1.90 -8.48
CA GLY A 46 -27.00 -2.40 -9.66
C GLY A 46 -27.01 -3.93 -9.75
N ALA A 47 -27.39 -4.47 -10.91
CA ALA A 47 -27.45 -5.90 -11.19
C ALA A 47 -26.60 -6.29 -12.41
N GLY A 48 -25.32 -5.90 -12.36
CA GLY A 48 -24.25 -6.58 -13.09
C GLY A 48 -23.75 -7.83 -12.33
N PRO A 49 -22.63 -8.46 -12.75
CA PRO A 49 -22.16 -9.72 -12.18
C PRO A 49 -21.98 -9.70 -10.65
N ALA A 50 -21.47 -8.61 -10.09
CA ALA A 50 -21.34 -8.41 -8.65
C ALA A 50 -22.70 -8.44 -7.92
N GLY A 51 -23.60 -7.52 -8.26
CA GLY A 51 -24.92 -7.43 -7.62
C GLY A 51 -25.78 -8.68 -7.79
N LEU A 52 -25.69 -9.35 -8.96
CA LEU A 52 -26.34 -10.64 -9.19
C LEU A 52 -25.75 -11.74 -8.30
N MET A 53 -24.42 -11.84 -8.19
CA MET A 53 -23.75 -12.78 -7.29
C MET A 53 -24.14 -12.54 -5.82
N LEU A 54 -24.12 -11.29 -5.35
CA LEU A 54 -24.50 -10.94 -3.98
C LEU A 54 -25.97 -11.30 -3.69
N ASN A 55 -26.89 -10.92 -4.58
CA ASN A 55 -28.32 -11.19 -4.42
C ASN A 55 -28.61 -12.70 -4.42
N LEU A 56 -27.94 -13.46 -5.30
CA LEU A 56 -28.03 -14.92 -5.36
C LEU A 56 -27.55 -15.59 -4.07
N LEU A 57 -26.40 -15.16 -3.54
CA LEU A 57 -25.81 -15.73 -2.32
C LEU A 57 -26.69 -15.44 -1.10
N LEU A 58 -27.14 -14.19 -0.92
CA LEU A 58 -28.03 -13.83 0.19
C LEU A 58 -29.36 -14.60 0.15
N ALA A 59 -29.94 -14.79 -1.04
CA ALA A 59 -31.14 -15.61 -1.21
C ALA A 59 -30.89 -17.09 -0.88
N ARG A 60 -29.75 -17.66 -1.34
CA ARG A 60 -29.30 -19.02 -0.96
C ARG A 60 -29.02 -19.16 0.54
N TYR A 61 -28.61 -18.09 1.22
CA TYR A 61 -28.32 -18.10 2.66
C TYR A 61 -29.55 -17.87 3.54
N GLY A 62 -30.71 -17.57 2.95
CA GLY A 62 -32.02 -17.55 3.62
C GLY A 62 -32.77 -16.22 3.62
N LEU A 63 -32.22 -15.16 3.02
CA LEU A 63 -32.95 -13.89 2.90
C LEU A 63 -34.04 -14.03 1.82
N SER A 64 -35.24 -13.55 2.15
CA SER A 64 -36.41 -13.60 1.26
C SER A 64 -36.60 -12.30 0.47
N ASP A 65 -37.46 -12.34 -0.55
CA ASP A 65 -37.96 -11.17 -1.29
C ASP A 65 -38.65 -10.11 -0.41
N GLU A 66 -39.00 -10.44 0.84
CA GLU A 66 -39.54 -9.47 1.79
C GLU A 66 -38.41 -8.65 2.41
N SER A 67 -37.32 -9.29 2.80
CA SER A 67 -36.11 -8.71 3.42
C SER A 67 -35.08 -8.15 2.43
N LEU A 68 -35.04 -8.64 1.19
CA LEU A 68 -33.98 -8.37 0.22
C LEU A 68 -34.55 -7.69 -1.04
N LEU A 69 -33.86 -6.65 -1.52
CA LEU A 69 -34.17 -5.97 -2.78
C LEU A 69 -32.88 -5.68 -3.55
N CYS A 70 -32.84 -6.14 -4.81
CA CYS A 70 -31.87 -5.70 -5.79
C CYS A 70 -32.56 -4.89 -6.89
N VAL A 71 -32.11 -3.65 -7.08
CA VAL A 71 -32.60 -2.71 -8.11
C VAL A 71 -31.58 -2.52 -9.22
N ASP A 72 -32.02 -2.33 -10.46
CA ASP A 72 -31.12 -2.02 -11.58
C ASP A 72 -31.73 -1.03 -12.56
N ALA A 73 -30.88 -0.11 -13.03
CA ALA A 73 -31.27 1.01 -13.89
C ALA A 73 -31.55 0.62 -15.36
N LYS A 74 -31.21 -0.61 -15.77
CA LYS A 74 -31.43 -1.12 -17.13
C LYS A 74 -32.77 -1.87 -17.20
N PRO A 75 -33.41 -1.94 -18.38
CA PRO A 75 -34.64 -2.73 -18.57
C PRO A 75 -34.42 -4.25 -18.62
N GLY A 76 -33.16 -4.73 -18.55
CA GLY A 76 -32.83 -6.16 -18.60
C GLY A 76 -31.35 -6.42 -18.84
N ILE A 77 -31.02 -7.70 -19.08
CA ILE A 77 -29.67 -8.24 -19.29
C ILE A 77 -28.96 -7.56 -20.47
N LEU A 78 -27.63 -7.44 -20.39
CA LEU A 78 -26.82 -6.85 -21.45
C LEU A 78 -26.86 -7.65 -22.76
N LYS A 79 -27.32 -7.01 -23.83
CA LYS A 79 -27.26 -7.54 -25.22
C LYS A 79 -25.87 -7.52 -25.85
N SER A 80 -24.94 -6.79 -25.24
CA SER A 80 -23.52 -6.71 -25.61
C SER A 80 -22.71 -6.61 -24.33
N GLY A 81 -21.98 -7.67 -24.00
CA GLY A 81 -21.15 -7.79 -22.82
C GLY A 81 -19.79 -7.11 -23.00
N GLN A 82 -19.33 -6.44 -21.94
CA GLN A 82 -18.01 -5.80 -21.94
C GLN A 82 -16.93 -6.79 -21.47
N ALA A 83 -17.28 -7.69 -20.54
CA ALA A 83 -16.42 -8.79 -20.10
C ALA A 83 -16.80 -10.14 -20.73
N ASP A 84 -15.90 -11.11 -20.60
CA ASP A 84 -16.02 -12.48 -21.12
C ASP A 84 -15.15 -13.50 -20.39
N GLY A 85 -13.90 -13.16 -20.06
CA GLY A 85 -12.97 -14.05 -19.36
C GLY A 85 -13.36 -14.39 -17.91
N LEU A 86 -13.33 -15.69 -17.57
CA LEU A 86 -13.54 -16.24 -16.24
C LEU A 86 -12.30 -17.00 -15.77
N GLN A 87 -11.71 -16.50 -14.70
CA GLN A 87 -10.45 -16.99 -14.13
C GLN A 87 -10.64 -18.25 -13.27
N PRO A 88 -9.61 -19.10 -13.10
CA PRO A 88 -9.69 -20.35 -12.36
C PRO A 88 -10.36 -20.27 -10.98
N ARG A 89 -10.07 -19.26 -10.15
CA ARG A 89 -10.73 -19.12 -8.84
C ARG A 89 -12.23 -18.82 -8.96
N THR A 90 -12.64 -18.07 -9.99
CA THR A 90 -14.05 -17.82 -10.28
C THR A 90 -14.75 -19.11 -10.71
N LEU A 91 -14.10 -19.94 -11.54
CA LEU A 91 -14.63 -21.25 -11.95
C LEU A 91 -14.75 -22.23 -10.76
N GLU A 92 -13.82 -22.19 -9.80
CA GLU A 92 -13.93 -22.92 -8.52
C GLU A 92 -15.20 -22.51 -7.74
N VAL A 93 -15.45 -21.21 -7.58
CA VAL A 93 -16.64 -20.67 -6.87
C VAL A 93 -17.94 -20.97 -7.62
N LEU A 94 -17.97 -20.82 -8.94
CA LEU A 94 -19.14 -21.16 -9.75
C LEU A 94 -19.43 -22.67 -9.73
N LYS A 95 -18.41 -23.53 -9.51
CA LYS A 95 -18.61 -24.96 -9.29
C LYS A 95 -19.19 -25.26 -7.90
N SER A 96 -18.73 -24.60 -6.83
CA SER A 96 -19.32 -24.75 -5.48
C SER A 96 -20.73 -24.18 -5.36
N LEU A 97 -21.15 -23.33 -6.30
CA LEU A 97 -22.55 -22.92 -6.50
C LEU A 97 -23.37 -23.91 -7.34
N GLY A 98 -22.73 -24.78 -8.14
CA GLY A 98 -23.40 -25.73 -9.03
C GLY A 98 -23.91 -25.13 -10.34
N ILE A 99 -23.29 -24.04 -10.81
CA ILE A 99 -23.75 -23.27 -11.99
C ILE A 99 -22.70 -23.11 -13.11
N VAL A 100 -21.48 -23.63 -12.93
CA VAL A 100 -20.40 -23.51 -13.92
C VAL A 100 -20.54 -24.44 -15.14
N ASP A 101 -21.40 -25.45 -15.09
CA ASP A 101 -21.36 -26.53 -16.07
C ASP A 101 -21.81 -26.09 -17.48
N GLU A 102 -22.62 -25.04 -17.63
CA GLU A 102 -22.87 -24.39 -18.93
C GLU A 102 -21.61 -23.66 -19.44
N ILE A 103 -20.89 -22.99 -18.53
CA ILE A 103 -19.69 -22.20 -18.85
C ILE A 103 -18.56 -23.10 -19.35
N LEU A 104 -18.36 -24.27 -18.73
CA LEU A 104 -17.34 -25.25 -19.14
C LEU A 104 -17.70 -26.04 -20.40
N ASN A 105 -18.98 -26.12 -20.79
CA ASN A 105 -19.38 -26.84 -22.00
C ASN A 105 -19.46 -25.93 -23.23
N ASP A 106 -19.89 -24.69 -23.06
CA ASP A 106 -20.15 -23.76 -24.16
C ASP A 106 -19.10 -22.64 -24.31
N GLY A 107 -18.28 -22.39 -23.27
CA GLY A 107 -17.22 -21.38 -23.31
C GLY A 107 -15.99 -21.81 -24.11
N CYS A 108 -15.17 -20.86 -24.54
CA CYS A 108 -13.85 -21.18 -25.12
C CYS A 108 -12.82 -21.31 -24.01
N HIS A 109 -12.11 -22.45 -23.97
CA HIS A 109 -11.02 -22.70 -23.03
C HIS A 109 -9.72 -22.09 -23.56
N MET A 110 -8.97 -21.42 -22.69
CA MET A 110 -7.66 -20.84 -22.95
C MET A 110 -6.62 -21.54 -22.08
N GLU A 111 -5.95 -22.55 -22.66
CA GLU A 111 -4.91 -23.34 -21.99
C GLU A 111 -3.50 -22.80 -22.27
N GLU A 112 -3.30 -22.15 -23.42
CA GLU A 112 -2.00 -21.67 -23.92
C GLU A 112 -2.04 -20.19 -24.35
N VAL A 113 -0.92 -19.50 -24.18
CA VAL A 113 -0.66 -18.16 -24.71
C VAL A 113 0.50 -18.20 -25.70
N ALA A 114 0.27 -17.75 -26.92
CA ALA A 114 1.29 -17.59 -27.95
C ALA A 114 1.80 -16.14 -27.99
N PHE A 115 3.12 -15.96 -28.05
CA PHE A 115 3.76 -14.66 -28.15
C PHE A 115 4.36 -14.45 -29.54
N TRP A 116 3.83 -13.46 -30.24
CA TRP A 116 4.25 -13.05 -31.57
C TRP A 116 4.91 -11.68 -31.48
N ASN A 117 6.12 -11.56 -32.03
CA ASN A 117 6.94 -10.35 -31.98
C ASN A 117 7.50 -10.05 -33.38
N PRO A 118 8.05 -8.85 -33.65
CA PRO A 118 8.61 -8.53 -34.97
C PRO A 118 9.72 -9.52 -35.37
N SER A 119 9.65 -10.05 -36.59
CA SER A 119 10.59 -11.09 -37.05
C SER A 119 12.00 -10.53 -37.31
N ALA A 120 13.02 -11.31 -37.01
CA ALA A 120 14.39 -11.03 -37.46
C ALA A 120 14.58 -11.32 -38.96
N ASN A 121 13.69 -12.10 -39.58
CA ASN A 121 13.68 -12.37 -41.02
C ASN A 121 13.05 -11.19 -41.79
N LYS A 122 13.77 -10.63 -42.78
CA LYS A 122 13.27 -9.51 -43.60
C LYS A 122 12.10 -9.87 -44.53
N GLU A 123 11.81 -11.17 -44.70
CA GLU A 123 10.66 -11.66 -45.48
C GLU A 123 9.38 -11.79 -44.64
N GLU A 124 9.46 -11.60 -43.31
CA GLU A 124 8.36 -11.78 -42.36
C GLU A 124 8.14 -10.53 -41.51
N ILE A 125 6.88 -10.24 -41.14
CA ILE A 125 6.55 -9.05 -40.33
C ILE A 125 6.53 -9.39 -38.83
N ILE A 126 6.05 -10.58 -38.48
CA ILE A 126 6.00 -11.11 -37.10
C ILE A 126 6.33 -12.61 -37.11
N GLU A 127 7.03 -13.07 -36.07
CA GLU A 127 7.32 -14.49 -35.83
C GLU A 127 6.86 -14.93 -34.44
N ARG A 128 6.57 -16.23 -34.28
CA ARG A 128 6.17 -16.80 -32.99
C ARG A 128 7.38 -17.15 -32.14
N THR A 129 7.65 -16.29 -31.17
CA THR A 129 8.78 -16.40 -30.25
C THR A 129 8.61 -17.47 -29.16
N SER A 130 7.40 -17.66 -28.60
CA SER A 130 7.14 -18.72 -27.60
C SER A 130 5.66 -19.06 -27.44
N ILE A 131 5.40 -20.18 -26.75
CA ILE A 131 4.09 -20.57 -26.22
C ILE A 131 4.29 -20.96 -24.74
N ILE A 132 3.40 -20.54 -23.85
CA ILE A 132 3.39 -20.92 -22.42
C ILE A 132 1.96 -21.27 -21.96
N PRO A 133 1.78 -21.97 -20.81
CA PRO A 133 0.47 -22.16 -20.20
C PRO A 133 -0.18 -20.83 -19.79
N ASP A 134 -1.47 -20.66 -20.06
CA ASP A 134 -2.26 -19.50 -19.63
C ASP A 134 -2.47 -19.48 -18.11
N VAL A 135 -2.48 -20.65 -17.47
CA VAL A 135 -2.45 -20.81 -16.02
C VAL A 135 -1.23 -21.67 -15.65
N ALA A 136 -0.35 -21.10 -14.82
CA ALA A 136 0.89 -21.71 -14.35
C ALA A 136 0.83 -22.13 -12.87
N VAL A 137 -0.15 -21.62 -12.10
CA VAL A 137 -0.32 -21.97 -10.68
C VAL A 137 -1.28 -23.17 -10.48
N PRO A 138 -1.08 -24.01 -9.44
CA PRO A 138 -1.96 -25.14 -9.14
C PRO A 138 -3.42 -24.77 -8.76
N ALA A 139 -4.29 -24.64 -9.76
CA ALA A 139 -5.74 -24.50 -9.65
C ALA A 139 -6.49 -25.79 -10.07
N ARG A 140 -7.78 -25.88 -9.74
CA ARG A 140 -8.66 -26.97 -10.20
C ARG A 140 -8.85 -26.97 -11.73
N TYR A 141 -8.91 -25.79 -12.32
CA TYR A 141 -9.04 -25.54 -13.74
C TYR A 141 -7.75 -24.86 -14.21
N GLN A 142 -7.01 -25.47 -15.14
CA GLN A 142 -5.72 -24.98 -15.64
C GLN A 142 -5.89 -24.15 -16.92
N HIS A 143 -6.93 -23.33 -16.93
CA HIS A 143 -7.31 -22.48 -18.06
C HIS A 143 -8.19 -21.31 -17.60
N GLU A 144 -8.10 -20.18 -18.28
CA GLU A 144 -9.19 -19.19 -18.33
C GLU A 144 -10.30 -19.72 -19.27
N VAL A 145 -11.56 -19.40 -19.01
CA VAL A 145 -12.69 -19.73 -19.91
C VAL A 145 -13.42 -18.46 -20.30
N THR A 146 -13.58 -18.20 -21.59
CA THR A 146 -14.28 -17.00 -22.08
C THR A 146 -15.68 -17.33 -22.57
N ILE A 147 -16.66 -16.52 -22.13
CA ILE A 147 -18.06 -16.62 -22.58
C ILE A 147 -18.74 -15.26 -22.38
N HIS A 148 -19.58 -14.82 -23.33
CA HIS A 148 -20.24 -13.51 -23.30
C HIS A 148 -20.92 -13.22 -21.95
N GLN A 149 -20.57 -12.10 -21.30
CA GLN A 149 -21.09 -11.68 -19.99
C GLN A 149 -22.61 -11.80 -19.83
N GLY A 150 -23.41 -11.54 -20.88
CA GLY A 150 -24.87 -11.71 -20.82
C GLY A 150 -25.34 -13.15 -20.57
N ARG A 151 -24.53 -14.17 -20.91
CA ARG A 151 -24.78 -15.57 -20.51
C ARG A 151 -24.49 -15.77 -19.02
N ILE A 152 -23.42 -15.19 -18.49
CA ILE A 152 -23.06 -15.25 -17.07
C ILE A 152 -24.13 -14.57 -16.21
N GLU A 153 -24.55 -13.36 -16.59
CA GLU A 153 -25.66 -12.63 -15.96
C GLU A 153 -26.95 -13.47 -15.98
N ARG A 154 -27.29 -14.08 -17.13
CA ARG A 154 -28.45 -14.97 -17.25
C ARG A 154 -28.34 -16.22 -16.37
N ILE A 155 -27.17 -16.85 -16.26
CA ILE A 155 -26.97 -18.05 -15.41
C ILE A 155 -27.22 -17.70 -13.93
N LEU A 156 -26.65 -16.59 -13.45
CA LEU A 156 -26.88 -16.09 -12.09
C LEU A 156 -28.35 -15.75 -11.84
N GLU A 157 -29.01 -15.04 -12.77
CA GLU A 157 -30.42 -14.65 -12.65
C GLU A 157 -31.37 -15.86 -12.77
N THR A 158 -31.02 -16.88 -13.57
CA THR A 158 -31.79 -18.14 -13.69
C THR A 158 -31.73 -18.98 -12.41
N ASP A 159 -30.57 -19.02 -11.73
CA ASP A 159 -30.45 -19.73 -10.45
C ASP A 159 -31.08 -18.94 -9.29
N LEU A 160 -30.99 -17.60 -9.32
CA LEU A 160 -31.65 -16.72 -8.36
C LEU A 160 -33.17 -16.96 -8.32
N LEU A 161 -33.81 -17.17 -9.46
CA LEU A 161 -35.24 -17.46 -9.58
C LEU A 161 -35.68 -18.80 -8.92
N ARG A 162 -34.75 -19.61 -8.40
CA ARG A 162 -35.04 -20.79 -7.56
C ARG A 162 -35.30 -20.43 -6.10
N TYR A 163 -34.85 -19.25 -5.66
CA TYR A 163 -34.91 -18.77 -4.26
C TYR A 163 -35.73 -17.48 -4.14
N SER A 164 -35.67 -16.61 -5.15
CA SER A 164 -36.42 -15.35 -5.28
C SER A 164 -37.54 -15.49 -6.30
N LYS A 165 -38.76 -15.07 -5.95
CA LYS A 165 -39.90 -14.95 -6.88
C LYS A 165 -39.92 -13.57 -7.55
N ARG A 166 -39.38 -12.55 -6.89
CA ARG A 166 -39.27 -11.17 -7.39
C ARG A 166 -38.21 -11.05 -8.49
N GLY A 167 -37.08 -11.74 -8.34
CA GLY A 167 -35.88 -11.51 -9.15
C GLY A 167 -35.33 -10.09 -8.95
N ILE A 168 -34.83 -9.49 -10.02
CA ILE A 168 -34.24 -8.14 -10.02
C ILE A 168 -35.30 -7.09 -10.39
N GLN A 169 -35.40 -6.02 -9.60
CA GLN A 169 -36.27 -4.89 -9.92
C GLN A 169 -35.59 -3.97 -10.96
N ARG A 170 -35.80 -4.29 -12.23
CA ARG A 170 -35.33 -3.52 -13.40
C ARG A 170 -36.03 -2.14 -13.50
N ASN A 171 -35.53 -1.28 -14.39
CA ASN A 171 -35.96 0.12 -14.56
C ASN A 171 -35.91 1.02 -13.29
N THR A 172 -35.28 0.56 -12.21
CA THR A 172 -35.23 1.28 -10.93
C THR A 172 -33.87 1.93 -10.74
N LYS A 173 -33.84 3.25 -10.53
CA LYS A 173 -32.63 4.05 -10.32
C LYS A 173 -32.57 4.57 -8.90
N LEU A 174 -31.39 4.52 -8.28
CA LEU A 174 -31.12 5.33 -7.09
C LEU A 174 -30.92 6.80 -7.50
N LEU A 175 -31.65 7.70 -6.86
CA LEU A 175 -31.49 9.15 -7.00
C LEU A 175 -30.57 9.72 -5.91
N ASP A 176 -30.80 9.31 -4.66
CA ASP A 176 -30.04 9.71 -3.47
C ASP A 176 -30.04 8.61 -2.41
N ALA A 177 -29.03 8.59 -1.55
CA ALA A 177 -28.95 7.73 -0.36
C ALA A 177 -28.26 8.44 0.81
N ARG A 178 -28.85 8.36 2.00
CA ARG A 178 -28.37 9.05 3.21
C ARG A 178 -28.58 8.18 4.46
N ILE A 179 -27.89 8.53 5.55
CA ILE A 179 -28.02 7.90 6.86
C ILE A 179 -28.89 8.82 7.73
N ASP A 180 -29.87 8.24 8.43
CA ASP A 180 -30.85 8.91 9.29
C ASP A 180 -31.20 8.00 10.48
N GLU A 181 -30.22 7.76 11.34
CA GLU A 181 -30.36 6.99 12.59
C GLU A 181 -31.42 7.60 13.53
N ALA A 182 -31.63 8.92 13.47
CA ALA A 182 -32.59 9.64 14.31
C ALA A 182 -34.05 9.37 13.91
N GLY A 183 -34.33 9.13 12.63
CA GLY A 183 -35.67 8.81 12.14
C GLY A 183 -36.06 7.34 12.30
N ASP A 184 -35.11 6.41 12.18
CA ASP A 184 -35.29 4.97 12.40
C ASP A 184 -33.92 4.32 12.64
N PRO A 185 -33.53 3.98 13.89
CA PRO A 185 -32.22 3.42 14.19
C PRO A 185 -32.09 1.94 13.81
N GLU A 186 -33.20 1.21 13.61
CA GLU A 186 -33.13 -0.17 13.10
C GLU A 186 -32.90 -0.17 11.58
N PHE A 187 -33.48 0.79 10.86
CA PHE A 187 -33.32 0.95 9.41
C PHE A 187 -32.72 2.34 9.08
N PRO A 188 -31.46 2.60 9.42
CA PRO A 188 -30.87 3.94 9.36
C PRO A 188 -30.62 4.43 7.94
N VAL A 189 -30.48 3.56 6.94
CA VAL A 189 -30.26 4.00 5.56
C VAL A 189 -31.58 4.38 4.90
N VAL A 190 -31.65 5.58 4.33
CA VAL A 190 -32.78 6.07 3.52
C VAL A 190 -32.33 6.19 2.08
N ALA A 191 -33.03 5.52 1.16
CA ALA A 191 -32.73 5.53 -0.27
C ALA A 191 -33.95 6.02 -1.06
N ASP A 192 -33.74 7.03 -1.91
CA ASP A 192 -34.77 7.56 -2.80
C ASP A 192 -34.62 6.94 -4.19
N LEU A 193 -35.60 6.10 -4.55
CA LEU A 193 -35.63 5.35 -5.80
C LEU A 193 -36.59 6.00 -6.82
N ASP A 194 -36.27 5.88 -8.10
CA ASP A 194 -37.13 6.22 -9.24
C ASP A 194 -37.38 4.95 -10.06
N THR A 195 -38.64 4.48 -10.10
CA THR A 195 -39.07 3.30 -10.85
C THR A 195 -40.06 3.74 -11.91
N ASP A 196 -39.70 3.60 -13.20
CA ASP A 196 -40.52 4.02 -14.34
C ASP A 196 -41.09 5.46 -14.26
N GLY A 197 -40.35 6.38 -13.61
CA GLY A 197 -40.74 7.78 -13.40
C GLY A 197 -41.50 8.05 -12.10
N ARG A 198 -41.85 7.00 -11.33
CA ARG A 198 -42.45 7.12 -10.00
C ARG A 198 -41.36 7.08 -8.92
N ARG A 199 -41.25 8.17 -8.16
CA ARG A 199 -40.38 8.23 -6.98
C ARG A 199 -40.97 7.49 -5.79
N THR A 200 -40.12 6.76 -5.07
CA THR A 200 -40.44 6.01 -3.85
C THR A 200 -39.24 6.01 -2.90
N THR A 201 -39.45 6.47 -1.67
CA THR A 201 -38.44 6.37 -0.60
C THR A 201 -38.54 4.99 0.06
N VAL A 202 -37.41 4.33 0.28
CA VAL A 202 -37.31 3.07 1.02
C VAL A 202 -36.28 3.20 2.14
N ARG A 203 -36.41 2.40 3.20
CA ARG A 203 -35.39 2.31 4.28
C ARG A 203 -34.74 0.94 4.32
N ALA A 204 -33.46 0.90 4.68
CA ALA A 204 -32.66 -0.33 4.74
C ALA A 204 -31.78 -0.40 6.00
N LYS A 205 -31.45 -1.62 6.45
CA LYS A 205 -30.36 -1.83 7.43
C LYS A 205 -29.00 -1.64 6.74
N HIS A 206 -28.83 -2.29 5.59
CA HIS A 206 -27.62 -2.20 4.78
C HIS A 206 -27.92 -1.80 3.33
N LEU A 207 -27.06 -0.97 2.76
CA LEU A 207 -27.07 -0.56 1.35
C LEU A 207 -25.74 -0.95 0.71
N VAL A 208 -25.78 -1.71 -0.38
CA VAL A 208 -24.60 -2.14 -1.14
C VAL A 208 -24.65 -1.56 -2.55
N GLY A 209 -23.67 -0.73 -2.90
CA GLY A 209 -23.45 -0.26 -4.26
C GLY A 209 -22.74 -1.32 -5.11
N ALA A 210 -23.41 -1.79 -6.16
CA ALA A 210 -22.89 -2.65 -7.23
C ALA A 210 -23.15 -2.03 -8.62
N ASP A 211 -23.31 -0.70 -8.65
CA ASP A 211 -23.69 0.14 -9.80
C ASP A 211 -22.49 0.67 -10.62
N GLY A 212 -21.31 0.06 -10.41
CA GLY A 212 -20.15 0.13 -11.31
C GLY A 212 -19.38 1.45 -11.32
N ALA A 213 -18.65 1.68 -12.42
CA ALA A 213 -17.71 2.80 -12.58
C ALA A 213 -18.30 4.17 -12.19
N HIS A 214 -19.56 4.44 -12.55
CA HIS A 214 -20.25 5.70 -12.27
C HIS A 214 -21.21 5.65 -11.07
N SER A 215 -21.00 4.71 -10.13
CA SER A 215 -21.82 4.48 -8.93
C SER A 215 -22.41 5.77 -8.33
N MET A 216 -23.72 5.74 -8.08
CA MET A 216 -24.44 6.77 -7.33
C MET A 216 -24.24 6.56 -5.82
N VAL A 217 -24.31 5.32 -5.32
CA VAL A 217 -24.09 5.00 -3.90
C VAL A 217 -22.76 5.59 -3.42
N ARG A 218 -21.68 5.34 -4.17
CA ARG A 218 -20.34 5.87 -3.90
C ARG A 218 -20.30 7.40 -3.89
N ARG A 219 -21.10 8.08 -4.72
CA ARG A 219 -21.16 9.55 -4.81
C ARG A 219 -21.96 10.15 -3.64
N CYS A 220 -23.08 9.56 -3.25
CA CYS A 220 -23.84 9.97 -2.07
C CYS A 220 -23.00 9.85 -0.78
N MET A 221 -22.19 8.79 -0.66
CA MET A 221 -21.23 8.62 0.44
C MET A 221 -19.96 9.50 0.32
N GLY A 222 -19.89 10.42 -0.65
CA GLY A 222 -18.76 11.35 -0.84
C GLY A 222 -17.44 10.72 -1.33
N LEU A 223 -17.42 9.42 -1.63
CA LEU A 223 -16.22 8.66 -1.93
C LEU A 223 -15.72 8.91 -3.36
N ARG A 224 -14.52 9.48 -3.50
CA ARG A 224 -13.89 9.75 -4.81
C ARG A 224 -13.16 8.51 -5.36
N LEU A 225 -13.18 8.34 -6.67
CA LEU A 225 -12.18 7.53 -7.40
C LEU A 225 -10.87 8.34 -7.42
N VAL A 226 -9.71 7.68 -7.25
CA VAL A 226 -8.41 8.36 -7.18
C VAL A 226 -7.37 7.57 -7.98
N GLY A 227 -7.37 7.81 -9.29
CA GLY A 227 -6.44 7.19 -10.25
C GLY A 227 -6.04 8.16 -11.36
N GLU A 228 -5.09 7.75 -12.20
CA GLU A 228 -4.58 8.53 -13.33
C GLU A 228 -4.80 7.76 -14.65
N SER A 229 -5.44 8.39 -15.63
CA SER A 229 -5.77 7.75 -16.91
C SER A 229 -4.54 7.55 -17.78
N MET A 230 -4.24 6.30 -18.16
CA MET A 230 -3.20 5.99 -19.16
C MET A 230 -3.67 6.41 -20.56
N ASP A 231 -2.80 7.07 -21.34
CA ASP A 231 -3.13 7.62 -22.66
C ASP A 231 -3.28 6.58 -23.79
N HIS A 232 -3.14 5.28 -23.50
CA HIS A 232 -3.24 4.23 -24.50
C HIS A 232 -4.69 3.85 -24.81
N ILE A 233 -5.18 4.24 -26.00
CA ILE A 233 -6.50 3.87 -26.50
C ILE A 233 -6.46 2.44 -27.08
N TRP A 234 -7.44 1.61 -26.69
CA TRP A 234 -7.63 0.26 -27.19
C TRP A 234 -9.03 0.11 -27.79
N GLY A 235 -9.10 -0.29 -29.06
CA GLY A 235 -10.32 -0.76 -29.70
C GLY A 235 -10.60 -2.20 -29.28
N VAL A 236 -11.88 -2.55 -29.11
CA VAL A 236 -12.32 -3.91 -28.79
C VAL A 236 -13.40 -4.30 -29.80
N VAL A 237 -13.17 -5.38 -30.54
CA VAL A 237 -14.12 -5.86 -31.56
C VAL A 237 -14.34 -7.36 -31.39
N ASP A 238 -15.60 -7.77 -31.30
CA ASP A 238 -16.04 -9.17 -31.34
C ASP A 238 -16.50 -9.48 -32.77
N LEU A 239 -15.78 -10.34 -33.48
CA LEU A 239 -16.08 -10.72 -34.87
C LEU A 239 -15.78 -12.19 -35.15
N VAL A 240 -16.37 -12.72 -36.22
CA VAL A 240 -15.89 -13.96 -36.86
C VAL A 240 -14.75 -13.54 -37.80
N VAL A 241 -13.59 -14.20 -37.68
CA VAL A 241 -12.38 -13.87 -38.45
C VAL A 241 -12.12 -15.00 -39.43
N ASP A 242 -11.99 -14.66 -40.72
CA ASP A 242 -11.39 -15.52 -41.73
C ASP A 242 -9.93 -15.07 -41.93
N THR A 243 -8.97 -15.95 -41.67
CA THR A 243 -7.53 -15.63 -41.67
C THR A 243 -6.68 -16.90 -41.71
N ASP A 244 -5.51 -16.77 -42.31
CA ASP A 244 -4.40 -17.73 -42.30
C ASP A 244 -3.52 -17.66 -41.04
N PHE A 245 -3.73 -16.68 -40.15
CA PHE A 245 -2.96 -16.53 -38.91
C PHE A 245 -3.12 -17.77 -37.99
N PRO A 246 -2.06 -18.57 -37.79
CA PRO A 246 -2.20 -19.95 -37.33
C PRO A 246 -2.58 -20.11 -35.85
N ASP A 247 -2.50 -19.05 -35.06
CA ASP A 247 -2.86 -19.03 -33.64
C ASP A 247 -4.15 -18.22 -33.35
N ILE A 248 -4.98 -17.89 -34.35
CA ILE A 248 -6.24 -17.14 -34.14
C ILE A 248 -7.21 -17.79 -33.12
N ARG A 249 -7.01 -19.07 -32.79
CA ARG A 249 -7.75 -19.83 -31.77
C ARG A 249 -7.02 -20.03 -30.43
N ARG A 250 -5.84 -19.46 -30.23
CA ARG A 250 -5.13 -19.34 -28.94
C ARG A 250 -5.25 -17.92 -28.38
N ARG A 251 -4.98 -17.74 -27.08
CA ARG A 251 -4.66 -16.40 -26.57
C ARG A 251 -3.37 -15.95 -27.24
N CYS A 252 -3.36 -14.79 -27.91
CA CYS A 252 -2.13 -14.26 -28.48
C CYS A 252 -1.83 -12.87 -27.95
N ALA A 253 -0.58 -12.65 -27.57
CA ALA A 253 0.01 -11.32 -27.47
C ALA A 253 0.85 -11.09 -28.73
N ILE A 254 0.42 -10.17 -29.58
CA ILE A 254 1.06 -9.85 -30.86
C ILE A 254 1.64 -8.44 -30.76
N HIS A 255 2.95 -8.30 -30.91
CA HIS A 255 3.63 -7.03 -31.06
C HIS A 255 4.19 -6.91 -32.48
N SER A 256 3.89 -5.79 -33.15
CA SER A 256 4.34 -5.50 -34.52
C SER A 256 4.91 -4.08 -34.59
N PRO A 257 5.65 -3.72 -35.67
CA PRO A 257 6.12 -2.35 -35.86
C PRO A 257 5.01 -1.29 -35.86
N ALA A 258 3.79 -1.68 -36.28
CA ALA A 258 2.60 -0.85 -36.39
C ALA A 258 1.81 -0.69 -35.07
N GLY A 259 2.05 -1.54 -34.07
CA GLY A 259 1.30 -1.57 -32.81
C GLY A 259 1.09 -2.98 -32.26
N SER A 260 0.38 -3.07 -31.15
CA SER A 260 0.12 -4.33 -30.43
C SER A 260 -1.34 -4.77 -30.55
N VAL A 261 -1.57 -6.08 -30.66
CA VAL A 261 -2.90 -6.71 -30.70
C VAL A 261 -2.93 -7.86 -29.71
N MET A 262 -4.02 -7.96 -28.93
CA MET A 262 -4.29 -9.16 -28.13
C MET A 262 -5.49 -9.92 -28.73
N VAL A 263 -5.25 -11.17 -29.12
CA VAL A 263 -6.28 -12.10 -29.60
C VAL A 263 -6.82 -12.86 -28.39
N ILE A 264 -8.14 -12.76 -28.17
CA ILE A 264 -8.88 -13.57 -27.21
C ILE A 264 -9.85 -14.47 -28.00
N PRO A 265 -9.61 -15.79 -28.09
CA PRO A 265 -10.54 -16.69 -28.74
C PRO A 265 -11.83 -16.78 -27.93
N ARG A 266 -12.99 -16.71 -28.58
CA ARG A 266 -14.31 -16.66 -27.94
C ARG A 266 -15.18 -17.86 -28.32
N GLU A 267 -16.33 -17.98 -27.66
CA GLU A 267 -17.24 -19.11 -27.78
C GLU A 267 -17.79 -19.31 -29.21
N ARG A 268 -18.39 -20.49 -29.43
CA ARG A 268 -19.11 -20.80 -30.67
C ARG A 268 -20.49 -20.16 -30.64
N ILE A 269 -20.85 -19.41 -31.69
CA ILE A 269 -22.15 -18.76 -31.81
C ILE A 269 -23.17 -19.64 -32.55
N ALA A 270 -24.46 -19.27 -32.46
CA ALA A 270 -25.58 -20.11 -32.93
C ALA A 270 -25.62 -20.39 -34.44
N THR A 271 -24.87 -19.64 -35.25
CA THR A 271 -24.66 -19.92 -36.69
C THR A 271 -23.75 -21.13 -36.93
N GLY A 272 -22.97 -21.55 -35.91
CA GLY A 272 -21.94 -22.57 -36.02
C GLY A 272 -20.52 -22.00 -36.15
N ASP A 273 -20.37 -20.68 -36.24
CA ASP A 273 -19.07 -20.00 -36.35
C ASP A 273 -18.40 -19.81 -34.98
N TYR A 274 -17.09 -19.55 -34.99
CA TYR A 274 -16.32 -19.23 -33.80
C TYR A 274 -16.08 -17.72 -33.70
N LEU A 275 -16.54 -17.12 -32.62
CA LEU A 275 -16.26 -15.71 -32.33
C LEU A 275 -14.80 -15.55 -31.90
N THR A 276 -14.20 -14.40 -32.21
CA THR A 276 -12.88 -13.99 -31.72
C THR A 276 -12.96 -12.53 -31.31
N ARG A 277 -12.43 -12.20 -30.12
CA ARG A 277 -12.31 -10.83 -29.63
C ARG A 277 -10.89 -10.33 -29.92
N LEU A 278 -10.79 -9.21 -30.62
CA LEU A 278 -9.53 -8.51 -30.84
C LEU A 278 -9.48 -7.24 -29.99
N TYR A 279 -8.46 -7.14 -29.15
CA TYR A 279 -8.04 -5.87 -28.55
C TYR A 279 -6.94 -5.28 -29.43
N VAL A 280 -7.24 -4.19 -30.12
CA VAL A 280 -6.30 -3.53 -31.04
C VAL A 280 -5.82 -2.23 -30.40
N GLN A 281 -4.51 -2.06 -30.25
CA GLN A 281 -3.93 -0.77 -29.87
C GLN A 281 -4.20 0.22 -31.01
N VAL A 282 -4.98 1.27 -30.73
CA VAL A 282 -5.35 2.27 -31.75
C VAL A 282 -4.27 3.34 -31.79
N PRO A 283 -3.58 3.56 -32.94
CA PRO A 283 -2.71 4.71 -33.11
C PRO A 283 -3.50 6.03 -33.00
N GLU A 284 -2.85 7.14 -32.67
CA GLU A 284 -3.49 8.46 -32.80
C GLU A 284 -3.70 8.81 -34.28
N GLU A 285 -4.85 8.42 -34.84
CA GLU A 285 -5.35 8.99 -36.09
C GLU A 285 -5.84 10.43 -35.84
N ALA A 286 -5.37 11.39 -36.64
CA ALA A 286 -5.92 12.74 -36.58
C ALA A 286 -7.34 12.79 -37.14
N MET A 287 -8.06 13.87 -36.85
CA MET A 287 -9.38 14.10 -37.43
C MET A 287 -9.30 14.16 -38.96
N PRO A 288 -10.26 13.55 -39.68
CA PRO A 288 -10.30 13.62 -41.15
C PRO A 288 -10.50 15.06 -41.62
N ASP A 289 -9.88 15.35 -42.76
CA ASP A 289 -9.87 16.68 -43.40
C ASP A 289 -11.30 17.10 -43.84
N PRO A 290 -11.80 18.30 -43.48
CA PRO A 290 -13.19 18.69 -43.75
C PRO A 290 -13.63 18.67 -45.22
N ASP A 291 -12.67 18.74 -46.16
CA ASP A 291 -12.94 18.83 -47.59
C ASP A 291 -13.29 17.47 -48.25
N GLN A 292 -13.24 16.35 -47.53
CA GLN A 292 -13.60 15.02 -48.06
C GLN A 292 -15.04 14.58 -47.74
N ILE A 293 -16.00 15.51 -47.84
CA ILE A 293 -17.44 15.19 -47.79
C ILE A 293 -17.95 14.96 -49.23
N PRO A 294 -18.45 13.75 -49.59
CA PRO A 294 -19.09 13.53 -50.88
C PRO A 294 -20.35 14.39 -51.02
N VAL A 295 -20.42 15.19 -52.07
CA VAL A 295 -21.58 16.05 -52.35
C VAL A 295 -22.67 15.24 -53.04
N ASP A 296 -23.35 14.38 -52.27
CA ASP A 296 -24.63 13.80 -52.70
C ASP A 296 -25.60 13.58 -51.52
N GLY A 297 -26.83 14.09 -51.68
CA GLY A 297 -27.69 14.49 -50.56
C GLY A 297 -28.63 13.41 -50.00
N THR A 298 -28.13 12.23 -49.59
CA THR A 298 -28.97 11.24 -48.87
C THR A 298 -28.27 10.55 -47.69
N ALA A 299 -29.05 10.24 -46.65
CA ALA A 299 -28.71 9.52 -45.41
C ALA A 299 -27.58 10.11 -44.52
N THR A 300 -27.92 10.44 -43.27
CA THR A 300 -26.94 10.80 -42.23
C THR A 300 -26.49 9.56 -41.43
N PRO A 301 -25.18 9.21 -41.38
CA PRO A 301 -24.69 8.10 -40.55
C PRO A 301 -24.72 8.46 -39.05
N LYS A 302 -25.79 8.09 -38.35
CA LYS A 302 -25.97 8.36 -36.89
C LYS A 302 -25.14 7.43 -35.96
N VAL A 303 -23.91 7.09 -36.33
CA VAL A 303 -23.14 6.00 -35.68
C VAL A 303 -22.09 6.52 -34.68
N ASP A 304 -21.13 7.34 -35.13
CA ASP A 304 -19.84 7.48 -34.41
C ASP A 304 -19.88 8.27 -33.10
N ALA A 305 -20.89 9.13 -32.92
CA ALA A 305 -21.06 9.89 -31.67
C ALA A 305 -21.36 8.99 -30.44
N ARG A 306 -21.77 7.72 -30.65
CA ARG A 306 -22.13 6.80 -29.56
C ARG A 306 -20.97 5.94 -29.07
N ALA A 307 -20.00 5.62 -29.95
CA ALA A 307 -18.85 4.78 -29.60
C ALA A 307 -17.93 5.45 -28.57
N ARG A 308 -17.64 6.74 -28.75
CA ARG A 308 -16.68 7.52 -27.93
C ARG A 308 -17.10 7.77 -26.46
N ARG A 309 -18.20 7.20 -25.98
CA ARG A 309 -18.75 7.43 -24.61
C ARG A 309 -18.79 6.19 -23.70
N ALA A 310 -18.19 5.07 -24.09
CA ALA A 310 -18.41 3.77 -23.43
C ALA A 310 -17.23 3.19 -22.61
N CYS A 311 -16.07 3.84 -22.59
CA CYS A 311 -14.79 3.17 -22.34
C CYS A 311 -14.03 3.68 -21.09
N HIS A 312 -14.50 3.38 -19.86
CA HIS A 312 -13.73 3.64 -18.63
C HIS A 312 -13.92 2.55 -17.54
N THR A 313 -12.96 1.62 -17.39
CA THR A 313 -12.51 1.02 -16.10
C THR A 313 -11.38 0.02 -16.34
N HIS A 314 -10.16 0.36 -15.89
CA HIS A 314 -8.93 -0.45 -15.93
C HIS A 314 -8.54 -0.97 -17.32
N SER A 315 -7.41 -1.68 -17.43
CA SER A 315 -7.06 -2.29 -18.70
C SER A 315 -7.73 -3.66 -18.84
N PRO A 316 -8.44 -3.95 -19.95
CA PRO A 316 -9.05 -5.26 -20.15
C PRO A 316 -8.01 -6.36 -20.41
N LYS A 317 -6.74 -6.01 -20.63
CA LYS A 317 -5.60 -6.91 -20.92
C LYS A 317 -5.49 -8.11 -19.97
N ALA A 318 -5.78 -7.90 -18.68
CA ALA A 318 -5.69 -8.93 -17.64
C ALA A 318 -7.02 -9.65 -17.34
N GLY A 319 -8.16 -9.25 -17.93
CA GLY A 319 -9.48 -9.90 -17.73
C GLY A 319 -10.10 -9.76 -16.32
N GLN A 320 -9.51 -8.97 -15.43
CA GLN A 320 -9.76 -9.09 -13.99
C GLN A 320 -11.09 -8.51 -13.47
N GLY A 321 -11.59 -7.41 -14.03
CA GLY A 321 -12.68 -6.63 -13.42
C GLY A 321 -13.90 -7.45 -13.01
N MET A 322 -14.53 -8.16 -13.95
CA MET A 322 -15.70 -9.01 -13.69
C MET A 322 -15.42 -10.12 -12.66
N ASN A 323 -14.21 -10.69 -12.66
CA ASN A 323 -13.80 -11.73 -11.72
C ASN A 323 -13.70 -11.17 -10.30
N VAL A 324 -13.01 -10.04 -10.13
CA VAL A 324 -12.77 -9.42 -8.82
C VAL A 324 -14.07 -8.89 -8.20
N SER A 325 -14.92 -8.19 -8.94
CA SER A 325 -16.19 -7.68 -8.38
C SER A 325 -17.17 -8.80 -7.96
N MET A 326 -17.11 -9.97 -8.61
CA MET A 326 -17.83 -11.16 -8.14
C MET A 326 -17.20 -11.78 -6.88
N MET A 327 -15.87 -11.78 -6.75
CA MET A 327 -15.20 -12.25 -5.53
C MET A 327 -15.42 -11.32 -4.33
N ASP A 328 -15.56 -10.00 -4.55
CA ASP A 328 -15.97 -9.04 -3.52
C ASP A 328 -17.36 -9.40 -2.97
N SER A 329 -18.31 -9.63 -3.89
CA SER A 329 -19.67 -10.03 -3.56
C SER A 329 -19.72 -11.39 -2.83
N TYR A 330 -18.86 -12.32 -3.23
CA TYR A 330 -18.72 -13.64 -2.59
C TYR A 330 -18.17 -13.55 -1.16
N ASN A 331 -17.21 -12.63 -0.90
CA ASN A 331 -16.67 -12.36 0.43
C ASN A 331 -17.67 -11.63 1.33
N LEU A 332 -18.42 -10.66 0.80
CA LEU A 332 -19.39 -9.88 1.57
C LEU A 332 -20.63 -10.70 1.96
N ALA A 333 -21.15 -11.52 1.05
CA ALA A 333 -22.47 -12.15 1.21
C ALA A 333 -22.61 -13.01 2.47
N TRP A 334 -21.56 -13.78 2.84
CA TRP A 334 -21.63 -14.64 4.01
C TRP A 334 -21.53 -13.85 5.32
N LYS A 335 -20.67 -12.82 5.35
CA LYS A 335 -20.51 -11.90 6.49
C LYS A 335 -21.80 -11.14 6.77
N LEU A 336 -22.42 -10.59 5.71
CA LEU A 336 -23.69 -9.88 5.77
C LEU A 336 -24.85 -10.80 6.19
N ALA A 337 -24.90 -12.02 5.68
CA ALA A 337 -25.89 -13.01 6.12
C ALA A 337 -25.70 -13.45 7.59
N TYR A 338 -24.45 -13.53 8.08
CA TYR A 338 -24.18 -13.86 9.50
C TYR A 338 -24.67 -12.76 10.43
N SER A 339 -24.38 -11.50 10.08
CA SER A 339 -24.83 -10.33 10.83
C SER A 339 -26.37 -10.24 10.87
N ILE A 340 -27.03 -10.30 9.71
CA ILE A 340 -28.50 -10.18 9.61
C ILE A 340 -29.24 -11.34 10.29
N ASN A 341 -28.69 -12.56 10.24
CA ASN A 341 -29.29 -13.72 10.89
C ASN A 341 -28.98 -13.79 12.39
N GLY A 342 -28.19 -12.88 12.97
CA GLY A 342 -27.86 -12.87 14.41
C GLY A 342 -26.87 -13.98 14.82
N ILE A 343 -25.94 -14.34 13.93
CA ILE A 343 -24.98 -15.45 14.13
C ILE A 343 -23.65 -14.96 14.75
N THR A 344 -23.33 -13.66 14.61
CA THR A 344 -22.18 -13.00 15.26
C THR A 344 -22.56 -12.42 16.63
N PRO A 345 -21.66 -12.40 17.65
CA PRO A 345 -21.96 -11.85 18.97
C PRO A 345 -22.27 -10.35 18.95
N ASP A 346 -21.53 -9.59 18.12
CA ASP A 346 -21.75 -8.15 17.99
C ASP A 346 -23.16 -7.85 17.43
N SER A 347 -23.67 -8.64 16.49
CA SER A 347 -25.04 -8.46 15.93
C SER A 347 -26.17 -8.82 16.90
N ALA A 348 -25.87 -9.49 18.02
CA ALA A 348 -26.83 -9.74 19.10
C ALA A 348 -26.93 -8.55 20.08
N ILE A 349 -26.03 -7.56 20.01
CA ILE A 349 -25.98 -6.40 20.89
C ILE A 349 -26.40 -5.14 20.10
N PRO A 350 -27.56 -4.52 20.40
CA PRO A 350 -27.94 -3.25 19.78
C PRO A 350 -26.88 -2.16 19.94
N GLU A 351 -26.83 -1.23 18.99
CA GLU A 351 -25.93 -0.05 18.97
C GLU A 351 -24.41 -0.35 18.80
N ARG A 352 -24.00 -1.62 18.68
CA ARG A 352 -22.60 -2.02 18.46
C ARG A 352 -22.31 -2.34 16.98
N PRO A 353 -21.23 -1.81 16.36
CA PRO A 353 -20.85 -2.20 15.00
C PRO A 353 -20.35 -3.66 14.96
N ASP A 354 -20.73 -4.39 13.92
CA ASP A 354 -20.36 -5.80 13.74
C ASP A 354 -18.95 -5.93 13.14
N SER A 355 -17.99 -6.32 13.98
CA SER A 355 -16.58 -6.45 13.62
C SER A 355 -16.30 -7.49 12.52
N LEU A 356 -17.24 -8.38 12.20
CA LEU A 356 -17.14 -9.28 11.04
C LEU A 356 -17.28 -8.50 9.72
N LEU A 357 -18.10 -7.45 9.66
CA LEU A 357 -18.33 -6.68 8.44
C LEU A 357 -17.10 -5.85 8.07
N ASP A 358 -16.38 -5.29 9.05
CA ASP A 358 -15.15 -4.51 8.84
C ASP A 358 -14.07 -5.32 8.08
N THR A 359 -14.02 -6.64 8.31
CA THR A 359 -13.09 -7.54 7.62
C THR A 359 -13.29 -7.54 6.09
N TYR A 360 -14.48 -7.20 5.58
CA TYR A 360 -14.68 -7.07 4.14
C TYR A 360 -13.80 -5.96 3.56
N HIS A 361 -13.76 -4.78 4.20
CA HIS A 361 -12.96 -3.67 3.70
C HIS A 361 -11.46 -4.02 3.79
N VAL A 362 -11.01 -4.52 4.94
CA VAL A 362 -9.61 -4.92 5.17
C VAL A 362 -9.14 -5.96 4.15
N GLU A 363 -9.96 -6.97 3.83
CA GLU A 363 -9.60 -8.02 2.87
C GLU A 363 -9.66 -7.56 1.42
N ARG A 364 -10.77 -6.94 1.02
CA ARG A 364 -11.06 -6.66 -0.38
C ARG A 364 -10.40 -5.38 -0.87
N HIS A 365 -10.18 -4.38 0.00
CA HIS A 365 -9.38 -3.21 -0.35
C HIS A 365 -7.90 -3.57 -0.56
N THR A 366 -7.31 -4.44 0.28
CA THR A 366 -5.92 -4.89 0.08
C THR A 366 -5.75 -5.67 -1.22
N VAL A 367 -6.63 -6.64 -1.51
CA VAL A 367 -6.57 -7.39 -2.78
C VAL A 367 -6.88 -6.49 -3.99
N ALA A 368 -7.81 -5.54 -3.85
CA ALA A 368 -8.03 -4.54 -4.88
C ALA A 368 -6.75 -3.72 -5.11
N GLN A 369 -6.00 -3.35 -4.07
CA GLN A 369 -4.73 -2.62 -4.19
C GLN A 369 -3.60 -3.43 -4.86
N GLU A 370 -3.49 -4.72 -4.59
CA GLU A 370 -2.49 -5.58 -5.25
C GLU A 370 -2.76 -5.70 -6.76
N LEU A 371 -4.04 -5.74 -7.18
CA LEU A 371 -4.42 -5.70 -8.60
C LEU A 371 -3.94 -4.41 -9.29
N ILE A 372 -3.89 -3.28 -8.57
CA ILE A 372 -3.49 -1.97 -9.11
C ILE A 372 -2.04 -2.00 -9.54
N GLU A 373 -1.18 -2.38 -8.61
CA GLU A 373 0.27 -2.35 -8.79
C GLU A 373 0.69 -3.42 -9.80
N PHE A 374 -0.08 -4.53 -9.90
CA PHE A 374 0.06 -5.50 -10.99
C PHE A 374 -0.39 -4.98 -12.37
N ASP A 375 -1.65 -4.54 -12.53
CA ASP A 375 -2.19 -4.13 -13.85
C ASP A 375 -1.47 -2.90 -14.41
N ARG A 376 -1.02 -1.98 -13.54
CA ARG A 376 -0.21 -0.83 -13.97
C ARG A 376 1.14 -1.25 -14.56
N ALA A 377 1.80 -2.24 -13.95
CA ALA A 377 3.01 -2.85 -14.51
C ALA A 377 2.71 -3.67 -15.78
N PHE A 378 1.63 -4.45 -15.80
CA PHE A 378 1.27 -5.29 -16.95
C PHE A 378 0.89 -4.46 -18.18
N SER A 379 0.08 -3.41 -17.98
CA SER A 379 -0.50 -2.59 -19.03
C SER A 379 0.49 -1.65 -19.71
N SER A 380 1.50 -1.16 -18.97
CA SER A 380 2.59 -0.37 -19.55
C SER A 380 3.47 -1.22 -20.46
N MET A 381 3.91 -2.40 -20.00
CA MET A 381 4.69 -3.35 -20.82
C MET A 381 3.98 -3.73 -22.13
N PHE A 382 2.72 -4.15 -22.04
CA PHE A 382 1.93 -4.62 -23.19
C PHE A 382 1.57 -3.49 -24.18
N SER A 383 1.72 -2.21 -23.80
CA SER A 383 1.58 -1.08 -24.73
C SER A 383 2.89 -0.64 -25.38
N GLY A 384 4.04 -1.09 -24.88
CA GLY A 384 5.36 -0.78 -25.41
C GLY A 384 5.70 -1.56 -26.68
N LYS A 385 6.67 -1.08 -27.46
CA LYS A 385 7.25 -1.84 -28.58
C LYS A 385 8.28 -2.84 -28.04
N ILE A 386 8.18 -4.09 -28.49
CA ILE A 386 9.18 -5.14 -28.26
C ILE A 386 10.07 -5.25 -29.50
N GLY A 387 11.39 -5.37 -29.30
CA GLY A 387 12.39 -5.46 -30.36
C GLY A 387 13.33 -4.24 -30.43
N SER A 388 14.42 -4.39 -31.19
CA SER A 388 15.45 -3.35 -31.36
C SER A 388 15.03 -2.29 -32.36
N GLY A 389 14.40 -1.21 -31.88
CA GLY A 389 14.28 0.04 -32.65
C GLY A 389 15.64 0.73 -32.77
N GLU A 390 15.90 1.39 -33.90
CA GLU A 390 17.18 2.06 -34.19
C GLU A 390 17.42 3.31 -33.30
N ASP A 391 16.39 3.78 -32.59
CA ASP A 391 16.40 4.96 -31.70
C ASP A 391 17.07 4.75 -30.32
N GLY A 392 17.67 3.58 -30.06
CA GLY A 392 18.53 3.36 -28.89
C GLY A 392 17.84 3.28 -27.51
N VAL A 393 16.51 3.25 -27.46
CA VAL A 393 15.75 2.89 -26.25
C VAL A 393 15.67 1.37 -26.16
N GLU A 394 16.22 0.77 -25.09
CA GLU A 394 16.03 -0.66 -24.81
C GLU A 394 14.55 -0.95 -24.48
N GLY A 395 13.81 -1.43 -25.48
CA GLY A 395 12.49 -2.02 -25.28
C GLY A 395 12.58 -3.27 -24.40
N LEU A 396 11.46 -3.65 -23.77
CA LEU A 396 11.40 -4.82 -22.90
C LEU A 396 11.80 -6.09 -23.69
N THR A 397 12.77 -6.82 -23.15
CA THR A 397 13.15 -8.11 -23.74
C THR A 397 12.04 -9.14 -23.54
N HIS A 398 11.95 -10.09 -24.47
CA HIS A 398 10.96 -11.16 -24.43
C HIS A 398 10.98 -11.92 -23.09
N ASP A 399 12.18 -12.24 -22.58
CA ASP A 399 12.36 -12.93 -21.31
C ASP A 399 11.88 -12.12 -20.09
N GLN A 400 12.03 -10.79 -20.11
CA GLN A 400 11.47 -9.92 -19.06
C GLN A 400 9.95 -9.93 -19.09
N PHE A 401 9.34 -9.84 -20.28
CA PHE A 401 7.89 -9.87 -20.44
C PHE A 401 7.29 -11.22 -20.02
N LEU A 402 7.87 -12.34 -20.50
CA LEU A 402 7.50 -13.70 -20.06
C LEU A 402 7.63 -13.87 -18.55
N LYS A 403 8.69 -13.34 -17.93
CA LYS A 403 8.91 -13.45 -16.49
C LYS A 403 7.86 -12.69 -15.68
N VAL A 404 7.47 -11.48 -16.10
CA VAL A 404 6.44 -10.72 -15.38
C VAL A 404 5.05 -11.30 -15.63
N PHE A 405 4.74 -11.78 -16.85
CA PHE A 405 3.51 -12.56 -17.11
C PHE A 405 3.41 -13.78 -16.19
N SER A 406 4.48 -14.58 -16.13
CA SER A 406 4.54 -15.79 -15.29
C SER A 406 4.46 -15.49 -13.79
N THR A 407 5.06 -14.38 -13.34
CA THR A 407 4.99 -13.95 -11.93
C THR A 407 3.59 -13.42 -11.58
N GLY A 408 2.95 -12.70 -12.50
CA GLY A 408 1.59 -12.19 -12.38
C GLY A 408 0.52 -13.28 -12.39
N ASN A 409 0.81 -14.45 -12.97
CA ASN A 409 -0.15 -15.54 -13.16
C ASN A 409 -0.81 -16.02 -11.86
N GLY A 410 -0.07 -16.03 -10.75
CA GLY A 410 -0.61 -16.35 -9.43
C GLY A 410 -1.65 -15.34 -8.94
N PHE A 411 -1.56 -14.08 -9.38
CA PHE A 411 -2.54 -13.05 -9.07
C PHE A 411 -3.72 -13.07 -10.05
N THR A 412 -3.47 -13.09 -11.37
CA THR A 412 -4.53 -13.02 -12.41
C THR A 412 -5.48 -14.22 -12.36
N SER A 413 -5.00 -15.40 -12.03
CA SER A 413 -5.84 -16.59 -11.82
C SER A 413 -6.81 -16.49 -10.62
N GLY A 414 -6.66 -15.46 -9.78
CA GLY A 414 -7.31 -15.31 -8.48
C GLY A 414 -6.85 -16.36 -7.46
N CYS A 415 -5.85 -17.19 -7.78
CA CYS A 415 -5.51 -18.38 -7.02
C CYS A 415 -4.40 -18.20 -5.97
N GLY A 416 -3.61 -17.13 -6.07
CA GLY A 416 -2.51 -16.79 -5.18
C GLY A 416 -2.81 -15.71 -4.13
N ILE A 417 -4.06 -15.21 -4.09
CA ILE A 417 -4.56 -14.21 -3.13
C ILE A 417 -4.30 -14.66 -1.68
N GLU A 418 -3.77 -13.75 -0.86
CA GLU A 418 -3.59 -13.93 0.58
C GLU A 418 -4.15 -12.73 1.36
N TYR A 419 -5.22 -12.94 2.13
CA TYR A 419 -5.75 -11.91 3.00
C TYR A 419 -4.80 -11.56 4.16
N PRO A 420 -4.80 -10.28 4.62
CA PRO A 420 -4.11 -9.88 5.84
C PRO A 420 -4.76 -10.51 7.10
N GLU A 421 -4.02 -10.49 8.20
CA GLU A 421 -4.49 -10.93 9.51
C GLU A 421 -5.67 -10.07 10.00
N ASN A 422 -6.75 -10.72 10.46
CA ASN A 422 -7.98 -10.08 10.93
C ASN A 422 -8.81 -11.07 11.80
N LEU A 423 -9.98 -10.66 12.29
CA LEU A 423 -10.90 -11.49 13.10
C LEU A 423 -11.12 -12.92 12.55
N THR A 424 -11.08 -13.08 11.23
CA THR A 424 -11.35 -14.36 10.53
C THR A 424 -10.10 -14.95 9.84
N VAL A 425 -8.91 -14.39 10.10
CA VAL A 425 -7.61 -14.81 9.55
C VAL A 425 -6.54 -14.67 10.63
N GLU A 426 -6.23 -15.75 11.33
CA GLU A 426 -5.22 -15.82 12.38
C GLU A 426 -3.90 -16.39 11.80
N LYS A 427 -2.81 -15.60 11.79
CA LYS A 427 -1.55 -15.97 11.14
C LYS A 427 -0.53 -16.51 12.14
N ILE A 428 -0.18 -17.78 11.98
CA ILE A 428 0.86 -18.44 12.77
C ILE A 428 2.23 -18.29 12.09
N SER A 429 3.26 -17.98 12.87
CA SER A 429 4.63 -17.88 12.38
C SER A 429 5.16 -19.21 11.85
N GLU A 430 5.96 -19.15 10.79
CA GLU A 430 6.70 -20.29 10.22
C GLU A 430 7.72 -20.89 11.22
N GLN A 431 8.02 -20.19 12.31
CA GLN A 431 8.93 -20.60 13.38
C GLN A 431 8.23 -20.98 14.70
N ASP A 432 6.89 -20.95 14.76
CA ASP A 432 6.16 -21.37 15.95
C ASP A 432 6.12 -22.91 16.05
N ILE A 433 6.51 -23.46 17.21
CA ILE A 433 6.53 -24.91 17.48
C ILE A 433 5.11 -25.52 17.38
N ARG A 434 4.07 -24.70 17.60
CA ARG A 434 2.65 -25.08 17.49
C ARG A 434 2.18 -25.23 16.04
N ASN A 435 2.95 -24.75 15.06
CA ASN A 435 2.61 -24.88 13.65
C ASN A 435 2.76 -26.36 13.21
N PRO A 436 1.69 -27.01 12.72
CA PRO A 436 1.76 -28.40 12.23
C PRO A 436 2.20 -28.49 10.77
N ILE A 437 2.32 -27.36 10.07
CA ILE A 437 2.60 -27.29 8.63
C ILE A 437 4.11 -27.20 8.38
N THR A 438 4.56 -27.85 7.31
CA THR A 438 5.96 -27.91 6.88
C THR A 438 6.09 -27.46 5.42
N GLY A 439 7.09 -26.63 5.14
CA GLY A 439 7.36 -26.07 3.81
C GLY A 439 6.81 -24.65 3.59
N ILE A 440 7.33 -23.99 2.55
CA ILE A 440 7.17 -22.55 2.30
C ILE A 440 6.59 -22.20 0.92
N ASP A 441 6.32 -23.19 0.07
CA ASP A 441 5.68 -22.98 -1.23
C ASP A 441 4.14 -22.99 -1.11
N TYR A 442 3.60 -21.86 -0.70
CA TYR A 442 2.16 -21.66 -0.52
C TYR A 442 1.38 -21.53 -1.85
N LEU A 443 2.06 -21.38 -2.99
CA LEU A 443 1.42 -21.46 -4.31
C LEU A 443 1.25 -22.91 -4.76
N SER A 444 2.13 -23.82 -4.33
CA SER A 444 1.93 -25.27 -4.46
C SER A 444 0.75 -25.81 -3.63
N GLY A 445 0.19 -25.02 -2.71
CA GLY A 445 -1.04 -25.34 -1.97
C GLY A 445 -0.83 -25.76 -0.51
N ILE A 446 0.38 -25.58 0.04
CA ILE A 446 0.66 -25.73 1.47
C ILE A 446 -0.30 -24.84 2.27
N LEU A 447 -0.89 -25.38 3.34
CA LEU A 447 -1.93 -24.66 4.10
C LEU A 447 -1.36 -23.41 4.77
N ARG A 448 -2.02 -22.27 4.56
CA ARG A 448 -1.64 -20.98 5.12
C ARG A 448 -2.86 -20.11 5.38
N PRO A 449 -3.04 -19.57 6.61
CA PRO A 449 -4.13 -18.65 6.92
C PRO A 449 -4.14 -17.44 5.97
N GLY A 450 -5.33 -17.04 5.53
CA GLY A 450 -5.56 -15.98 4.57
C GLY A 450 -5.52 -16.42 3.11
N ARG A 451 -5.07 -17.64 2.78
CA ARG A 451 -5.11 -18.18 1.41
C ARG A 451 -6.31 -19.08 1.17
N ARG A 452 -6.73 -19.22 -0.09
CA ARG A 452 -7.76 -20.21 -0.49
C ARG A 452 -7.30 -21.64 -0.15
N LEU A 453 -8.23 -22.52 0.17
CA LEU A 453 -7.95 -23.96 0.21
C LEU A 453 -7.75 -24.47 -1.23
N ARG A 454 -6.53 -24.95 -1.55
CA ARG A 454 -6.25 -25.61 -2.83
C ARG A 454 -7.10 -26.88 -2.95
N ASP A 455 -7.76 -27.04 -4.09
CA ASP A 455 -8.50 -28.25 -4.42
C ASP A 455 -7.57 -29.48 -4.62
N VAL A 456 -8.04 -30.63 -4.18
CA VAL A 456 -7.33 -31.91 -4.20
C VAL A 456 -8.30 -33.04 -4.50
N ARG A 457 -7.83 -34.06 -5.22
CA ARG A 457 -8.63 -35.25 -5.56
C ARG A 457 -8.51 -36.27 -4.44
N LEU A 458 -9.66 -36.71 -3.96
CA LEU A 458 -9.84 -37.57 -2.81
C LEU A 458 -10.74 -38.75 -3.16
N LYS A 459 -10.66 -39.80 -2.35
CA LYS A 459 -11.65 -40.90 -2.39
C LYS A 459 -12.44 -40.91 -1.09
N ARG A 460 -13.75 -40.72 -1.17
CA ARG A 460 -14.63 -40.75 0.00
C ARG A 460 -14.78 -42.18 0.52
N HIS A 461 -14.74 -42.35 1.84
CA HIS A 461 -14.70 -43.67 2.49
C HIS A 461 -16.06 -44.39 2.46
N ALA A 462 -17.19 -43.66 2.51
CA ALA A 462 -18.53 -44.25 2.55
C ALA A 462 -18.96 -45.00 1.28
N ASP A 463 -18.67 -44.42 0.11
CA ASP A 463 -19.12 -44.89 -1.21
C ASP A 463 -17.95 -45.25 -2.14
N GLY A 464 -16.70 -45.09 -1.69
CA GLY A 464 -15.50 -45.30 -2.50
C GLY A 464 -15.35 -44.30 -3.65
N ASN A 465 -16.16 -43.24 -3.67
CA ASN A 465 -16.31 -42.35 -4.81
C ASN A 465 -15.12 -41.37 -4.92
N ARG A 466 -14.66 -41.14 -6.16
CA ARG A 466 -13.57 -40.20 -6.46
C ARG A 466 -14.18 -38.80 -6.57
N ARG A 467 -13.71 -37.86 -5.76
CA ARG A 467 -14.24 -36.49 -5.67
C ARG A 467 -13.12 -35.46 -5.65
N HIS A 468 -13.40 -34.26 -6.15
CA HIS A 468 -12.62 -33.08 -5.79
C HIS A 468 -13.09 -32.62 -4.41
N LEU A 469 -12.18 -32.21 -3.53
CA LEU A 469 -12.54 -31.74 -2.18
C LEU A 469 -13.53 -30.58 -2.25
N GLN A 470 -13.35 -29.67 -3.21
CA GLN A 470 -14.26 -28.54 -3.40
C GLN A 470 -15.70 -28.94 -3.82
N ASP A 471 -15.94 -30.16 -4.35
CA ASP A 471 -17.30 -30.61 -4.70
C ASP A 471 -18.19 -30.83 -3.46
N ASP A 472 -17.59 -31.19 -2.31
CA ASP A 472 -18.30 -31.33 -1.04
C ASP A 472 -18.23 -30.03 -0.20
N PHE A 473 -17.67 -28.94 -0.73
CA PHE A 473 -17.56 -27.60 -0.10
C PHE A 473 -18.54 -26.59 -0.73
N LEU A 474 -19.83 -26.95 -0.83
CA LEU A 474 -20.86 -26.10 -1.44
C LEU A 474 -20.95 -24.71 -0.78
N SER A 475 -21.19 -23.68 -1.60
CA SER A 475 -21.36 -22.29 -1.16
C SER A 475 -22.71 -22.11 -0.46
N THR A 476 -22.71 -22.38 0.85
CA THR A 476 -23.88 -22.45 1.74
C THR A 476 -23.73 -21.59 3.00
N GLY A 477 -22.72 -20.70 3.03
CA GLY A 477 -22.46 -19.81 4.17
C GLY A 477 -21.78 -20.47 5.37
N ARG A 478 -21.38 -21.74 5.30
CA ARG A 478 -20.88 -22.49 6.48
C ARG A 478 -19.37 -22.50 6.64
N PHE A 479 -18.92 -22.41 7.88
CA PHE A 479 -17.53 -22.71 8.25
C PHE A 479 -17.29 -24.22 8.22
N ARG A 480 -16.04 -24.62 7.97
CA ARG A 480 -15.62 -26.03 7.87
C ARG A 480 -14.40 -26.28 8.75
N VAL A 481 -14.47 -27.30 9.60
CA VAL A 481 -13.32 -27.77 10.38
C VAL A 481 -12.71 -28.94 9.64
N LEU A 482 -11.60 -28.69 8.93
CA LEU A 482 -10.82 -29.68 8.21
C LEU A 482 -9.86 -30.37 9.18
N CYS A 483 -10.12 -31.63 9.48
CA CYS A 483 -9.31 -32.48 10.35
C CYS A 483 -8.47 -33.43 9.49
N LEU A 484 -7.17 -33.16 9.41
CA LEU A 484 -6.17 -34.09 8.89
C LEU A 484 -5.68 -34.96 10.05
N THR A 485 -6.28 -36.14 10.18
CA THR A 485 -5.95 -37.11 11.23
C THR A 485 -4.51 -37.61 11.12
N SER A 486 -3.93 -38.08 12.22
CA SER A 486 -2.63 -38.74 12.18
C SER A 486 -2.78 -40.22 11.84
N SER A 487 -1.65 -40.91 11.67
CA SER A 487 -1.59 -42.36 11.48
C SER A 487 -2.18 -43.20 12.65
N ASP A 488 -2.52 -42.59 13.79
CA ASP A 488 -3.08 -43.26 14.96
C ASP A 488 -4.61 -43.45 14.96
N LEU A 489 -5.31 -43.05 13.88
CA LEU A 489 -6.78 -43.06 13.78
C LEU A 489 -7.49 -44.38 14.18
N LEU A 490 -6.79 -45.51 14.13
CA LEU A 490 -7.32 -46.85 14.44
C LEU A 490 -6.86 -47.40 15.81
N ASP A 491 -6.34 -46.53 16.68
CA ASP A 491 -6.24 -46.72 18.13
C ASP A 491 -7.30 -45.84 18.82
N PRO A 492 -8.27 -46.41 19.55
CA PRO A 492 -9.24 -45.65 20.36
C PRO A 492 -8.61 -44.72 21.41
N LYS A 493 -7.32 -44.92 21.76
CA LYS A 493 -6.55 -44.04 22.65
C LYS A 493 -5.67 -43.02 21.91
N GLY A 494 -5.60 -43.09 20.58
CA GLY A 494 -4.87 -42.17 19.73
C GLY A 494 -5.38 -40.73 19.81
N VAL A 495 -4.54 -39.78 19.41
CA VAL A 495 -4.88 -38.35 19.31
C VAL A 495 -6.05 -38.16 18.37
N SER A 496 -6.02 -38.75 17.17
CA SER A 496 -7.09 -38.61 16.18
C SER A 496 -8.45 -39.10 16.69
N ALA A 497 -8.47 -40.21 17.43
CA ALA A 497 -9.71 -40.76 17.98
C ALA A 497 -10.33 -39.87 19.07
N LYS A 498 -9.49 -39.33 19.97
CA LYS A 498 -9.89 -38.35 20.99
C LYS A 498 -10.40 -37.06 20.36
N VAL A 499 -9.67 -36.51 19.39
CA VAL A 499 -9.96 -35.24 18.72
C VAL A 499 -11.27 -35.31 17.94
N LEU A 500 -11.51 -36.38 17.17
CA LEU A 500 -12.78 -36.57 16.47
C LEU A 500 -13.98 -36.69 17.44
N THR A 501 -13.79 -37.35 18.58
CA THR A 501 -14.82 -37.44 19.63
C THR A 501 -15.06 -36.08 20.29
N SER A 502 -14.01 -35.33 20.63
CA SER A 502 -14.12 -33.98 21.22
C SER A 502 -14.77 -32.99 20.25
N LEU A 503 -14.46 -33.06 18.96
CA LEU A 503 -15.14 -32.26 17.93
C LEU A 503 -16.64 -32.61 17.83
N GLY A 504 -17.01 -33.89 17.87
CA GLY A 504 -18.40 -34.34 17.74
C GLY A 504 -19.27 -34.17 18.99
N VAL A 505 -18.66 -34.19 20.18
CA VAL A 505 -19.36 -34.10 21.48
C VAL A 505 -19.28 -32.69 22.08
N SER A 506 -18.12 -32.02 22.00
CA SER A 506 -17.91 -30.69 22.55
C SER A 506 -18.12 -29.60 21.50
N ILE A 507 -17.26 -29.50 20.49
CA ILE A 507 -17.24 -28.30 19.63
C ILE A 507 -18.50 -28.18 18.75
N LEU A 508 -18.83 -29.18 17.92
CA LEU A 508 -19.94 -29.06 16.96
C LEU A 508 -21.31 -28.75 17.63
N PRO A 509 -21.67 -29.33 18.80
CA PRO A 509 -22.95 -29.02 19.46
C PRO A 509 -23.10 -27.63 20.07
N HIS A 510 -22.01 -26.86 20.29
CA HIS A 510 -22.12 -25.47 20.76
C HIS A 510 -22.60 -24.50 19.66
N PHE A 511 -22.41 -24.84 18.38
CA PHE A 511 -22.83 -24.00 17.27
C PHE A 511 -24.26 -24.33 16.83
N PRO A 512 -25.02 -23.34 16.34
CA PRO A 512 -26.33 -23.59 15.73
C PRO A 512 -26.23 -24.66 14.63
N ALA A 513 -27.22 -25.56 14.60
CA ALA A 513 -27.21 -26.70 13.70
C ALA A 513 -27.15 -26.22 12.23
N SER A 514 -26.17 -26.74 11.48
CA SER A 514 -25.84 -26.33 10.11
C SER A 514 -25.14 -24.97 9.96
N THR A 515 -24.41 -24.49 10.98
CA THR A 515 -23.44 -23.38 10.84
C THR A 515 -22.01 -23.87 10.57
N VAL A 516 -21.59 -25.00 11.17
CA VAL A 516 -20.24 -25.57 11.06
C VAL A 516 -20.27 -27.01 10.53
N GLU A 517 -19.40 -27.35 9.57
CA GLU A 517 -19.29 -28.66 8.92
C GLU A 517 -17.90 -29.31 9.17
N GLN A 518 -17.83 -30.43 9.90
CA GLN A 518 -16.58 -31.19 10.04
C GLN A 518 -16.22 -31.96 8.75
N VAL A 519 -15.00 -31.82 8.27
CA VAL A 519 -14.45 -32.59 7.13
C VAL A 519 -13.21 -33.34 7.61
N VAL A 520 -13.11 -34.63 7.31
CA VAL A 520 -12.06 -35.49 7.87
C VAL A 520 -11.29 -36.18 6.76
N ILE A 521 -9.97 -36.02 6.76
CA ILE A 521 -9.05 -36.67 5.84
C ILE A 521 -8.12 -37.58 6.65
N TYR A 522 -7.82 -38.78 6.14
CA TYR A 522 -6.89 -39.72 6.78
C TYR A 522 -5.70 -40.09 5.89
N PRO A 523 -4.51 -40.32 6.49
CA PRO A 523 -3.29 -40.66 5.75
C PRO A 523 -3.28 -42.15 5.39
N ARG A 524 -2.19 -42.64 4.79
CA ARG A 524 -2.02 -44.08 4.56
C ARG A 524 -1.83 -44.80 5.90
N LEU A 525 -2.76 -45.68 6.25
CA LEU A 525 -2.76 -46.45 7.49
C LEU A 525 -2.18 -47.86 7.25
N GLY A 526 -1.51 -48.42 8.25
CA GLY A 526 -0.83 -49.73 8.14
C GLY A 526 -1.75 -50.96 8.09
N LYS A 527 -3.07 -50.79 8.20
CA LYS A 527 -4.08 -51.86 8.13
C LYS A 527 -5.35 -51.35 7.44
N THR A 528 -6.04 -52.23 6.72
CA THR A 528 -7.42 -52.00 6.26
C THR A 528 -8.38 -51.98 7.44
N PHE A 529 -9.46 -51.20 7.34
CA PHE A 529 -10.39 -50.96 8.45
C PHE A 529 -11.83 -50.72 7.95
N THR A 530 -12.78 -50.71 8.89
CA THR A 530 -14.21 -50.53 8.65
C THR A 530 -14.80 -49.42 9.53
N TRP A 531 -16.08 -49.10 9.33
CA TRP A 531 -16.85 -48.19 10.21
C TRP A 531 -16.94 -48.62 11.70
N ARG A 532 -16.47 -49.81 12.07
CA ARG A 532 -16.37 -50.25 13.49
C ARG A 532 -15.03 -49.92 14.14
N ASP A 533 -14.02 -49.60 13.33
CA ASP A 533 -12.63 -49.40 13.76
C ASP A 533 -12.26 -47.92 13.93
N VAL A 534 -13.25 -47.02 13.79
CA VAL A 534 -13.14 -45.55 13.88
C VAL A 534 -14.18 -45.00 14.86
N PRO A 535 -13.99 -43.78 15.41
CA PRO A 535 -14.92 -43.19 16.38
C PRO A 535 -16.37 -43.08 15.86
N HIS A 536 -17.35 -43.40 16.70
CA HIS A 536 -18.78 -43.32 16.35
C HIS A 536 -19.18 -41.94 15.81
N GLU A 537 -18.66 -40.87 16.41
CA GLU A 537 -18.98 -39.49 16.05
C GLU A 537 -18.57 -39.12 14.63
N LEU A 538 -17.52 -39.76 14.08
CA LEU A 538 -17.12 -39.60 12.68
C LEU A 538 -18.24 -40.04 11.73
N LYS A 539 -18.93 -41.14 12.02
CA LYS A 539 -20.07 -41.61 11.24
C LYS A 539 -21.30 -40.71 11.47
N LYS A 540 -21.53 -40.23 12.70
CA LYS A 540 -22.65 -39.35 13.03
C LYS A 540 -22.57 -37.98 12.34
N HIS A 541 -21.40 -37.35 12.32
CA HIS A 541 -21.21 -35.97 11.84
C HIS A 541 -20.62 -35.86 10.42
N SER A 542 -19.89 -36.88 9.96
CA SER A 542 -19.06 -36.82 8.74
C SER A 542 -19.04 -38.11 7.90
N GLU A 543 -20.06 -38.98 7.96
CA GLU A 543 -20.19 -40.18 7.11
C GLU A 543 -19.89 -39.88 5.62
N MET A 544 -20.46 -38.79 5.09
CA MET A 544 -20.26 -38.35 3.70
C MET A 544 -19.13 -37.31 3.51
N ARG A 545 -18.40 -36.96 4.57
CA ARG A 545 -17.29 -35.98 4.60
C ARG A 545 -15.99 -36.59 5.16
N PHE A 546 -15.81 -37.91 5.02
CA PHE A 546 -14.63 -38.67 5.45
C PHE A 546 -13.88 -39.25 4.24
N HIS A 547 -12.59 -38.93 4.08
CA HIS A 547 -11.85 -39.08 2.83
C HIS A 547 -10.43 -39.67 2.99
N SER A 548 -10.06 -40.56 2.06
CA SER A 548 -8.73 -41.12 1.90
C SER A 548 -7.79 -40.11 1.24
N GLY A 549 -6.81 -39.61 1.98
CA GLY A 549 -5.88 -38.53 1.58
C GLY A 549 -4.62 -38.97 0.85
N TYR A 550 -4.57 -40.20 0.34
CA TYR A 550 -3.36 -40.82 -0.23
C TYR A 550 -3.61 -41.73 -1.45
N GLU A 551 -4.87 -41.85 -1.91
CA GLU A 551 -5.26 -42.79 -2.98
C GLU A 551 -5.35 -42.16 -4.39
N LEU A 552 -5.42 -40.83 -4.49
CA LEU A 552 -5.46 -40.11 -5.77
C LEU A 552 -4.38 -39.02 -5.78
N ASP A 553 -4.55 -37.98 -4.96
CA ASP A 553 -3.49 -37.02 -4.63
C ASP A 553 -2.92 -37.32 -3.23
N ASP A 554 -1.64 -36.99 -3.00
CA ASP A 554 -1.00 -37.02 -1.69
C ASP A 554 -1.30 -35.72 -0.95
N VAL A 555 -2.45 -35.68 -0.29
CA VAL A 555 -3.00 -34.45 0.30
C VAL A 555 -2.18 -33.97 1.48
N TYR A 556 -1.58 -34.89 2.25
CA TYR A 556 -0.69 -34.55 3.36
C TYR A 556 0.55 -33.81 2.85
N LYS A 557 1.19 -34.31 1.79
CA LYS A 557 2.32 -33.64 1.15
C LYS A 557 1.94 -32.31 0.49
N ILE A 558 0.79 -32.22 -0.19
CA ILE A 558 0.33 -30.98 -0.85
C ILE A 558 0.03 -29.89 0.20
N TYR A 559 -0.58 -30.25 1.32
CA TYR A 559 -0.94 -29.33 2.40
C TYR A 559 0.19 -29.06 3.41
N GLY A 560 1.32 -29.77 3.30
CA GLY A 560 2.48 -29.65 4.18
C GLY A 560 2.32 -30.33 5.55
N VAL A 561 1.32 -31.19 5.73
CA VAL A 561 0.98 -31.81 7.03
C VAL A 561 1.75 -33.12 7.21
N ASP A 562 2.44 -33.27 8.34
CA ASP A 562 3.09 -34.53 8.73
C ASP A 562 2.02 -35.62 9.07
N PRO A 563 1.97 -36.77 8.35
CA PRO A 563 1.04 -37.86 8.63
C PRO A 563 1.14 -38.47 10.04
N SER A 564 2.25 -38.28 10.75
CA SER A 564 2.45 -38.74 12.13
C SER A 564 1.86 -37.79 13.18
N ARG A 565 1.74 -36.50 12.86
CA ARG A 565 1.19 -35.45 13.75
C ARG A 565 -0.26 -35.09 13.43
N GLY A 566 -0.59 -34.97 12.14
CA GLY A 566 -1.87 -34.41 11.69
C GLY A 566 -2.01 -32.90 11.95
N ALA A 567 -3.15 -32.33 11.54
CA ALA A 567 -3.48 -30.91 11.71
C ALA A 567 -5.00 -30.67 11.75
N LEU A 568 -5.40 -29.57 12.37
CA LEU A 568 -6.72 -28.96 12.24
C LEU A 568 -6.59 -27.67 11.43
N ALA A 569 -7.54 -27.38 10.55
CA ALA A 569 -7.66 -26.09 9.88
C ALA A 569 -9.12 -25.66 9.80
N VAL A 570 -9.41 -24.40 10.13
CA VAL A 570 -10.74 -23.82 9.90
C VAL A 570 -10.75 -23.18 8.52
N VAL A 571 -11.73 -23.55 7.71
CA VAL A 571 -11.97 -23.01 6.37
C VAL A 571 -13.28 -22.23 6.39
N ARG A 572 -13.21 -20.98 5.96
CA ARG A 572 -14.32 -20.02 5.92
C ARG A 572 -15.38 -20.40 4.87
N PRO A 573 -16.58 -19.78 4.93
CA PRO A 573 -17.62 -19.96 3.93
C PRO A 573 -17.19 -19.63 2.48
N ASP A 574 -16.26 -18.68 2.31
CA ASP A 574 -15.67 -18.31 1.02
C ASP A 574 -14.48 -19.19 0.58
N GLY A 575 -14.23 -20.28 1.30
CA GLY A 575 -13.21 -21.28 0.97
C GLY A 575 -11.76 -20.84 1.24
N TYR A 576 -11.56 -19.80 2.05
CA TYR A 576 -10.25 -19.37 2.56
C TYR A 576 -9.94 -20.05 3.90
N VAL A 577 -8.69 -20.41 4.13
CA VAL A 577 -8.21 -20.91 5.43
C VAL A 577 -8.19 -19.73 6.41
N GLY A 578 -8.97 -19.82 7.48
CA GLY A 578 -9.02 -18.79 8.53
C GLY A 578 -7.95 -19.00 9.60
N MET A 579 -7.76 -20.23 10.08
CA MET A 579 -6.72 -20.58 11.06
C MET A 579 -6.28 -22.04 10.91
N ILE A 580 -5.16 -22.38 11.54
CA ILE A 580 -4.60 -23.74 11.60
C ILE A 580 -4.18 -24.02 13.05
N ALA A 581 -4.36 -25.24 13.54
CA ALA A 581 -3.88 -25.69 14.83
C ALA A 581 -3.26 -27.10 14.75
N ALA A 582 -2.35 -27.43 15.66
CA ALA A 582 -1.90 -28.81 15.83
C ALA A 582 -3.10 -29.72 16.18
N LEU A 583 -3.07 -30.99 15.74
CA LEU A 583 -4.21 -31.90 15.90
C LEU A 583 -4.67 -32.03 17.37
N GLU A 584 -3.73 -31.93 18.31
CA GLU A 584 -3.98 -31.98 19.75
C GLU A 584 -4.57 -30.70 20.38
N ASP A 585 -4.35 -29.51 19.80
CA ASP A 585 -4.87 -28.24 20.34
C ASP A 585 -6.29 -27.92 19.83
N VAL A 586 -7.22 -28.80 20.19
CA VAL A 586 -8.66 -28.63 19.96
C VAL A 586 -9.18 -27.34 20.63
N SER A 587 -8.56 -26.92 21.74
CA SER A 587 -8.91 -25.70 22.48
C SER A 587 -8.62 -24.41 21.70
N HIS A 588 -7.71 -24.45 20.73
CA HIS A 588 -7.40 -23.31 19.87
C HIS A 588 -8.48 -23.14 18.79
N VAL A 589 -8.97 -24.24 18.21
CA VAL A 589 -10.14 -24.21 17.31
C VAL A 589 -11.38 -23.71 18.06
N GLU A 590 -11.58 -24.17 19.30
CA GLU A 590 -12.65 -23.69 20.18
C GLU A 590 -12.55 -22.17 20.41
N ARG A 591 -11.41 -21.67 20.89
CA ARG A 591 -11.19 -20.22 21.14
C ARG A 591 -11.29 -19.34 19.89
N SER A 592 -10.81 -19.82 18.74
CA SER A 592 -10.84 -19.07 17.47
C SER A 592 -12.26 -18.99 16.89
N GLN A 593 -13.08 -20.04 17.09
CA GLN A 593 -14.50 -19.98 16.76
C GLN A 593 -15.33 -19.24 17.83
N SER A 594 -14.95 -19.30 19.11
CA SER A 594 -15.63 -18.58 20.19
C SER A 594 -15.43 -17.07 20.08
N SER A 595 -14.25 -16.58 19.67
CA SER A 595 -14.05 -15.15 19.34
C SER A 595 -14.89 -14.67 18.15
N THR A 596 -15.35 -15.59 17.29
CA THR A 596 -16.28 -15.30 16.18
C THR A 596 -17.76 -15.45 16.58
N HIS A 597 -18.08 -16.16 17.69
CA HIS A 597 -19.44 -16.66 17.97
C HIS A 597 -19.93 -16.65 19.43
N SER A 598 -19.17 -16.22 20.43
CA SER A 598 -19.65 -16.19 21.83
C SER A 598 -19.15 -15.01 22.66
N ASN A 599 -20.08 -14.31 23.31
CA ASN A 599 -19.86 -13.65 24.60
C ASN A 599 -21.17 -13.61 25.41
N LEU A 600 -21.83 -14.77 25.53
CA LEU A 600 -23.25 -14.90 25.92
C LEU A 600 -23.48 -15.33 27.39
N ASP A 601 -22.43 -15.74 28.11
CA ASP A 601 -22.55 -16.43 29.41
C ASP A 601 -22.15 -15.60 30.65
N SER A 602 -21.74 -14.32 30.51
CA SER A 602 -21.15 -13.56 31.63
C SER A 602 -21.98 -12.42 32.24
N GLU A 603 -22.94 -11.80 31.52
CA GLU A 603 -23.62 -10.57 31.99
C GLU A 603 -25.15 -10.55 31.80
N LEU A 604 -25.85 -11.65 32.10
CA LEU A 604 -27.33 -11.66 32.20
C LEU A 604 -27.87 -12.27 33.51
N HIS A 605 -27.33 -11.84 34.64
CA HIS A 605 -28.07 -11.92 35.92
C HIS A 605 -29.10 -10.78 36.02
N PHE A 606 -30.29 -11.00 35.46
CA PHE A 606 -31.49 -10.22 35.81
C PHE A 606 -32.61 -11.11 36.35
N SER A 607 -33.43 -10.54 37.24
CA SER A 607 -34.34 -11.28 38.10
C SER A 607 -35.51 -11.93 37.36
N SER A 608 -35.78 -13.19 37.69
CA SER A 608 -36.95 -13.94 37.24
C SER A 608 -38.26 -13.25 37.65
N THR A 609 -38.87 -12.52 36.71
CA THR A 609 -40.18 -11.87 36.91
C THR A 609 -41.08 -12.22 35.73
N GLN A 610 -42.31 -12.63 36.01
CA GLN A 610 -43.20 -13.27 35.04
C GLN A 610 -43.79 -12.30 34.02
N LEU A 611 -43.90 -12.73 32.76
CA LEU A 611 -44.97 -12.29 31.84
C LEU A 611 -45.23 -13.37 30.77
N HIS A 612 -46.28 -14.17 30.95
CA HIS A 612 -46.76 -15.08 29.90
C HIS A 612 -47.58 -14.33 28.84
N PRO A 613 -47.57 -14.78 27.56
CA PRO A 613 -48.28 -14.10 26.49
C PRO A 613 -49.80 -14.36 26.50
N PRO A 614 -50.65 -13.36 26.22
CA PRO A 614 -52.05 -13.60 25.86
C PRO A 614 -52.10 -14.21 24.44
N GLY A 615 -52.77 -15.36 24.30
CA GLY A 615 -52.71 -16.17 23.07
C GLY A 615 -53.77 -15.85 22.02
N ALA A 616 -53.58 -16.39 20.81
CA ALA A 616 -54.56 -16.42 19.73
C ALA A 616 -54.81 -17.86 19.24
N ALA A 617 -56.07 -18.29 19.38
CA ALA A 617 -56.70 -19.54 18.96
C ALA A 617 -55.94 -20.56 18.08
N ARG A 618 -55.85 -21.81 18.57
CA ARG A 618 -55.94 -23.02 17.71
C ARG A 618 -57.35 -23.59 17.78
N LEU A 619 -57.95 -23.87 16.62
CA LEU A 619 -59.15 -24.68 16.50
C LEU A 619 -58.77 -26.16 16.42
N THR A 620 -59.19 -26.97 17.40
CA THR A 620 -59.16 -28.44 17.34
C THR A 620 -60.49 -29.02 17.84
N VAL A 621 -60.99 -30.03 17.14
CA VAL A 621 -62.34 -30.57 17.31
C VAL A 621 -62.35 -31.71 18.34
N ARG A 622 -63.11 -31.52 19.43
CA ARG A 622 -63.65 -32.53 20.38
C ARG A 622 -62.66 -33.41 21.19
N SER A 623 -62.99 -33.92 22.39
CA SER A 623 -63.80 -33.40 23.52
C SER A 623 -63.78 -34.35 24.74
N ARG A 624 -63.20 -33.92 25.89
CA ARG A 624 -63.65 -34.15 27.31
C ARG A 624 -63.85 -35.60 27.86
N PRO A 625 -64.05 -35.81 29.18
CA PRO A 625 -63.71 -35.00 30.38
C PRO A 625 -63.08 -35.80 31.58
N GLU A 626 -62.88 -35.12 32.74
CA GLU A 626 -63.01 -35.64 34.13
C GLU A 626 -61.94 -36.65 34.67
N SER A 627 -61.58 -36.74 35.98
CA SER A 627 -61.90 -36.06 37.28
C SER A 627 -60.80 -36.44 38.35
N VAL A 628 -60.70 -36.08 39.66
CA VAL A 628 -61.22 -35.02 40.60
C VAL A 628 -60.51 -35.16 42.00
N GLN A 629 -60.50 -34.11 42.86
CA GLN A 629 -60.17 -34.10 44.34
C GLN A 629 -58.72 -34.40 44.81
N SER A 630 -58.22 -34.07 46.04
CA SER A 630 -58.64 -33.17 47.17
C SER A 630 -57.59 -33.02 48.29
N ALA A 631 -57.61 -31.90 49.06
CA ALA A 631 -57.32 -31.79 50.52
C ALA A 631 -55.90 -32.15 51.09
N SER A 632 -55.43 -31.79 52.31
CA SER A 632 -55.70 -30.67 53.25
C SER A 632 -54.75 -30.67 54.48
N GLN A 633 -54.52 -29.50 55.12
CA GLN A 633 -54.29 -29.26 56.56
C GLN A 633 -52.94 -29.58 57.31
N ILE A 634 -52.50 -28.56 58.08
CA ILE A 634 -52.05 -28.56 59.51
C ILE A 634 -50.58 -28.82 59.93
N ASP A 635 -50.08 -27.85 60.72
CA ASP A 635 -49.07 -27.76 61.82
C ASP A 635 -47.82 -28.66 61.92
N GLY A 636 -46.75 -28.09 62.52
CA GLY A 636 -45.52 -28.81 62.90
C GLY A 636 -44.38 -27.89 63.38
N ASP A 637 -44.30 -27.65 64.69
CA ASP A 637 -43.42 -26.69 65.39
C ASP A 637 -42.00 -27.26 65.72
N HIS A 638 -41.14 -26.41 66.30
CA HIS A 638 -40.01 -26.68 67.22
C HIS A 638 -38.55 -26.88 66.72
N THR A 639 -37.69 -25.97 67.23
CA THR A 639 -36.30 -26.14 67.79
C THR A 639 -35.16 -26.72 66.94
N GLY A 640 -33.87 -26.45 67.23
CA GLY A 640 -33.20 -25.64 68.28
C GLY A 640 -31.86 -25.09 67.74
N GLU A 641 -31.29 -24.00 68.26
CA GLU A 641 -30.57 -23.83 69.55
C GLU A 641 -29.09 -24.31 69.57
N TYR A 642 -28.17 -23.33 69.76
CA TYR A 642 -26.82 -23.42 70.39
C TYR A 642 -25.78 -24.41 69.79
N THR A 643 -24.46 -24.40 70.05
CA THR A 643 -23.46 -23.76 70.97
C THR A 643 -22.12 -23.68 70.17
N ASP A 644 -20.99 -23.00 70.50
CA ASP A 644 -20.61 -21.95 71.45
C ASP A 644 -19.23 -21.34 71.04
N ASP A 645 -18.83 -20.24 71.71
CA ASP A 645 -17.48 -19.77 72.09
C ASP A 645 -16.24 -19.95 71.18
N GLN A 646 -15.47 -18.89 70.83
CA GLN A 646 -14.70 -17.90 71.64
C GLN A 646 -13.25 -18.30 71.99
N SER A 647 -12.33 -17.76 71.18
CA SER A 647 -11.06 -17.10 71.56
C SER A 647 -10.11 -17.65 72.66
N ALA A 648 -8.90 -18.00 72.22
CA ALA A 648 -7.61 -17.59 72.83
C ALA A 648 -6.64 -17.25 71.65
N CYS A 649 -5.81 -16.19 71.64
CA CYS A 649 -4.78 -15.73 72.59
C CYS A 649 -3.60 -16.71 72.71
N THR A 650 -2.31 -16.33 72.58
CA THR A 650 -1.67 -15.00 72.35
C THR A 650 -0.16 -15.18 72.05
N ASN A 651 0.42 -14.31 71.19
CA ASN A 651 1.86 -13.92 71.12
C ASN A 651 2.89 -15.06 70.88
N SER A 652 4.21 -14.87 70.68
CA SER A 652 5.10 -13.68 70.75
C SER A 652 6.33 -13.80 69.83
N ASP A 653 6.83 -12.65 69.34
CA ASP A 653 8.26 -12.30 69.11
C ASP A 653 9.12 -13.05 68.05
N ALA A 654 10.15 -12.44 67.41
CA ALA A 654 10.48 -11.02 67.15
C ALA A 654 11.68 -10.90 66.16
N ILE A 655 12.09 -9.66 65.83
CA ILE A 655 13.39 -9.22 65.26
C ILE A 655 13.64 -9.51 63.75
N GLU A 656 14.22 -8.62 62.92
CA GLU A 656 14.19 -7.15 62.79
C GLU A 656 14.88 -6.72 61.46
N LEU A 657 14.82 -5.43 61.10
CA LEU A 657 15.70 -4.68 60.17
C LEU A 657 15.71 -5.08 58.66
N GLY A 658 15.45 -4.16 57.70
CA GLY A 658 14.98 -2.77 57.81
C GLY A 658 15.12 -1.94 56.51
N GLU A 659 14.37 -0.82 56.44
CA GLU A 659 14.64 0.47 55.76
C GLU A 659 15.11 0.52 54.27
N ARG A 660 14.63 1.40 53.37
CA ARG A 660 13.69 2.57 53.36
C ARG A 660 12.78 2.45 52.09
N VAL A 661 11.54 2.95 51.98
CA VAL A 661 10.97 4.32 52.21
C VAL A 661 11.61 5.32 51.22
N TRP A 662 10.90 6.14 50.42
CA TRP A 662 9.84 7.11 50.73
C TRP A 662 8.63 7.06 49.77
N ALA A 663 7.54 7.74 50.15
CA ALA A 663 6.27 7.82 49.43
C ALA A 663 5.66 9.24 49.47
N SER A 664 4.70 9.51 48.58
CA SER A 664 3.67 10.58 48.68
C SER A 664 2.59 10.28 47.61
N GLU A 665 1.41 9.80 47.98
CA GLU A 665 0.21 10.60 48.30
C GLU A 665 -0.48 11.27 47.08
N SER A 666 -1.73 10.86 46.86
CA SER A 666 -2.73 11.48 45.96
C SER A 666 -3.46 12.63 46.67
N PRO A 667 -4.01 13.67 45.98
CA PRO A 667 -5.39 13.50 45.46
C PRO A 667 -5.83 14.41 44.25
N THR A 668 -6.96 14.04 43.62
CA THR A 668 -7.99 14.90 42.95
C THR A 668 -7.57 16.03 41.98
N SER A 669 -8.09 16.11 40.74
CA SER A 669 -9.48 16.52 40.47
C SER A 669 -9.79 16.72 38.96
N LYS A 670 -11.09 16.77 38.61
CA LYS A 670 -11.71 17.38 37.40
C LYS A 670 -11.11 17.09 36.01
N SER A 671 -11.75 16.17 35.28
CA SER A 671 -11.76 16.17 33.81
C SER A 671 -12.99 16.90 33.28
N GLU A 672 -12.82 18.04 32.60
CA GLU A 672 -13.92 18.70 31.88
C GLU A 672 -14.20 18.02 30.53
N ARG A 673 -15.43 18.18 30.01
CA ARG A 673 -15.83 17.63 28.72
C ARG A 673 -15.25 18.45 27.57
N ASN A 674 -14.74 17.78 26.55
CA ASN A 674 -14.90 18.20 25.15
C ASN A 674 -15.05 16.96 24.26
N GLY A 675 -15.93 17.03 23.26
CA GLY A 675 -16.46 15.84 22.60
C GLY A 675 -15.54 15.24 21.54
N ALA A 676 -15.47 13.90 21.51
CA ALA A 676 -15.04 13.14 20.35
C ALA A 676 -16.29 12.69 19.56
N GLN A 677 -16.35 13.04 18.28
CA GLN A 677 -17.45 12.66 17.40
C GLN A 677 -17.14 11.29 16.79
N LEU A 678 -17.79 10.24 17.34
CA LEU A 678 -17.69 8.88 16.82
C LEU A 678 -18.39 8.77 15.47
N GLY A 679 -17.82 8.00 14.55
CA GLY A 679 -18.42 7.69 13.26
C GLY A 679 -18.40 6.18 13.00
N LEU A 680 -19.53 5.64 12.55
CA LEU A 680 -19.62 4.28 12.01
C LEU A 680 -19.38 4.33 10.48
N GLU A 681 -18.80 3.28 9.92
CA GLU A 681 -18.47 3.20 8.49
C GLU A 681 -19.56 2.50 7.66
N VAL A 682 -19.64 2.85 6.36
CA VAL A 682 -20.59 2.25 5.40
C VAL A 682 -19.84 1.52 4.29
N VAL A 683 -20.19 0.25 4.09
CA VAL A 683 -19.51 -0.66 3.16
C VAL A 683 -19.92 -0.40 1.71
N GLY A 684 -19.01 0.18 0.91
CA GLY A 684 -19.17 0.36 -0.53
C GLY A 684 -18.21 -0.50 -1.36
N VAL A 685 -18.70 -1.11 -2.45
CA VAL A 685 -17.88 -1.81 -3.46
C VAL A 685 -17.56 -0.84 -4.60
N SER A 686 -16.28 -0.57 -4.88
CA SER A 686 -15.88 0.17 -6.10
C SER A 686 -14.39 0.06 -6.41
N ASP A 687 -14.05 -0.25 -7.65
CA ASP A 687 -12.67 -0.35 -8.17
C ASP A 687 -11.94 1.00 -8.15
N LYS A 688 -10.66 1.04 -7.71
CA LYS A 688 -9.84 2.27 -7.57
C LYS A 688 -8.31 2.04 -7.67
N GLN A 689 -7.78 1.89 -8.89
CA GLN A 689 -6.35 2.23 -9.21
C GLN A 689 -6.10 3.73 -8.88
N ASP A 690 -4.94 4.22 -8.41
CA ASP A 690 -3.53 3.98 -8.81
C ASP A 690 -2.41 4.23 -7.75
N VAL A 691 -1.15 3.78 -8.02
CA VAL A 691 0.07 4.63 -8.26
C VAL A 691 1.40 3.83 -8.20
N ASP A 692 2.35 4.16 -9.08
CA ASP A 692 3.65 3.48 -9.38
C ASP A 692 4.74 3.30 -8.31
N LEU A 693 5.68 2.40 -8.65
CA LEU A 693 7.12 2.54 -8.44
C LEU A 693 7.94 2.09 -9.68
N GLU A 694 8.83 2.95 -10.21
CA GLU A 694 9.90 2.55 -11.14
C GLU A 694 11.20 2.16 -10.42
N ARG A 695 11.97 1.21 -10.99
CA ARG A 695 13.44 1.19 -10.93
C ARG A 695 14.03 0.35 -12.09
N GLY A 696 14.79 1.00 -12.97
CA GLY A 696 15.41 0.37 -14.14
C GLY A 696 16.71 -0.42 -13.88
N ALA A 697 17.33 -0.90 -14.96
CA ALA A 697 18.57 -1.69 -14.98
C ALA A 697 19.67 -1.03 -15.85
N GLN A 698 20.82 -1.69 -16.03
CA GLN A 698 22.01 -1.14 -16.70
C GLN A 698 22.62 -2.13 -17.71
N SER A 699 22.80 -1.64 -18.95
CA SER A 699 23.97 -1.70 -19.88
C SER A 699 25.27 -2.46 -19.43
N PRO A 700 26.23 -2.83 -20.33
CA PRO A 700 26.52 -2.22 -21.66
C PRO A 700 27.09 -3.09 -22.81
N SER A 701 27.27 -2.44 -23.99
CA SER A 701 28.28 -2.70 -25.07
C SER A 701 28.21 -3.99 -25.91
N GLY A 702 28.54 -4.00 -27.22
CA GLY A 702 28.77 -2.87 -28.14
C GLY A 702 29.78 -3.16 -29.28
N VAL A 703 29.34 -3.01 -30.54
CA VAL A 703 30.13 -2.91 -31.80
C VAL A 703 29.34 -1.98 -32.75
N GLY A 704 29.98 -1.31 -33.72
CA GLY A 704 29.27 -0.52 -34.74
C GLY A 704 30.01 -0.47 -36.07
N ILE A 705 29.33 0.01 -37.13
CA ILE A 705 29.87 0.45 -38.43
C ILE A 705 28.77 1.27 -39.17
N LEU A 706 29.23 2.13 -40.09
CA LEU A 706 28.56 2.94 -41.13
C LEU A 706 27.24 2.32 -41.70
N SER A 707 26.25 3.07 -42.21
CA SER A 707 26.31 4.28 -43.05
C SER A 707 25.01 5.13 -43.09
N GLU A 708 24.97 6.15 -43.96
CA GLU A 708 23.76 6.83 -44.46
C GLU A 708 22.78 5.80 -45.14
N THR A 709 21.50 6.06 -45.41
CA THR A 709 20.86 7.33 -45.88
C THR A 709 19.33 7.39 -45.62
N GLU A 710 18.76 8.58 -45.83
CA GLU A 710 17.37 8.84 -46.28
C GLU A 710 16.21 8.98 -45.26
N LYS A 711 15.11 9.58 -45.73
CA LYS A 711 14.00 10.12 -44.92
C LYS A 711 12.66 9.59 -45.46
N SER A 712 11.72 9.28 -44.57
CA SER A 712 10.37 9.88 -44.50
C SER A 712 9.29 8.92 -43.98
N ASN A 713 8.66 9.26 -42.86
CA ASN A 713 7.21 9.56 -42.77
C ASN A 713 6.82 9.71 -41.28
N LYS A 714 6.08 10.77 -40.95
CA LYS A 714 5.55 10.99 -39.59
C LYS A 714 4.13 10.46 -39.47
N SER A 715 3.84 9.68 -38.43
CA SER A 715 2.47 9.49 -37.96
C SER A 715 1.93 10.78 -37.34
N GLN A 716 0.61 10.93 -37.33
CA GLN A 716 -0.05 12.12 -36.80
C GLN A 716 -0.04 12.16 -35.27
N GLN A 717 -0.29 13.33 -34.68
CA GLN A 717 -0.46 13.57 -33.24
C GLN A 717 -1.84 14.20 -33.01
N ASP A 718 -2.44 14.05 -31.81
CA ASP A 718 -3.61 14.87 -31.39
C ASP A 718 -3.32 16.35 -31.67
N PRO A 719 -4.02 17.01 -32.64
CA PRO A 719 -3.62 18.33 -33.14
C PRO A 719 -3.68 19.43 -32.07
N ASN A 720 -4.39 19.18 -30.96
CA ASN A 720 -4.56 20.14 -29.88
C ASN A 720 -3.70 19.79 -28.63
N LEU A 721 -2.96 18.67 -28.63
CA LEU A 721 -2.08 18.28 -27.53
C LEU A 721 -0.67 18.86 -27.73
N VAL A 722 -0.31 19.81 -26.87
CA VAL A 722 0.97 20.52 -26.99
C VAL A 722 2.10 19.74 -26.33
N SER A 723 2.71 18.88 -27.13
CA SER A 723 3.86 18.03 -26.80
C SER A 723 5.12 18.47 -27.57
N TRP A 724 6.15 17.62 -27.61
CA TRP A 724 7.40 17.83 -28.34
C TRP A 724 7.28 17.39 -29.81
N ASN A 725 8.03 18.00 -30.73
CA ASN A 725 8.00 17.73 -32.18
C ASN A 725 8.60 16.37 -32.62
N GLY A 726 9.01 15.54 -31.66
CA GLY A 726 9.78 14.31 -31.83
C GLY A 726 10.79 14.11 -30.69
N PRO A 727 11.55 12.99 -30.69
CA PRO A 727 12.55 12.71 -29.67
C PRO A 727 13.65 13.78 -29.63
N ASP A 728 14.05 14.34 -30.77
CA ASP A 728 15.11 15.36 -30.92
C ASP A 728 14.65 16.83 -30.79
N ASP A 729 13.46 17.11 -30.24
CA ASP A 729 12.98 18.51 -30.13
C ASP A 729 14.02 19.41 -29.39
N PRO A 730 14.50 20.50 -29.99
CA PRO A 730 15.61 21.30 -29.44
C PRO A 730 15.21 22.14 -28.22
N ASP A 731 13.92 22.32 -27.94
CA ASP A 731 13.47 22.97 -26.71
C ASP A 731 13.53 22.02 -25.50
N ASN A 732 13.45 20.70 -25.71
CA ASN A 732 13.60 19.69 -24.65
C ASN A 732 14.99 19.79 -23.99
N PRO A 733 15.09 20.04 -22.67
CA PRO A 733 16.36 20.23 -21.97
C PRO A 733 17.32 19.04 -22.02
N LYS A 734 16.82 17.82 -22.22
CA LYS A 734 17.65 16.62 -22.43
C LYS A 734 18.43 16.65 -23.75
N ASN A 735 17.95 17.40 -24.74
CA ASN A 735 18.51 17.49 -26.10
C ASN A 735 19.41 18.73 -26.29
N TRP A 736 19.51 19.57 -25.26
CA TRP A 736 20.32 20.79 -25.34
C TRP A 736 21.81 20.46 -25.58
N PRO A 737 22.53 21.26 -26.40
CA PRO A 737 23.95 21.08 -26.62
C PRO A 737 24.74 21.02 -25.30
N THR A 738 25.75 20.16 -25.22
CA THR A 738 26.52 19.86 -24.00
C THR A 738 27.01 21.12 -23.27
N ARG A 739 27.41 22.17 -24.01
CA ARG A 739 27.81 23.48 -23.43
C ARG A 739 26.68 24.17 -22.65
N LYS A 740 25.42 24.08 -23.13
CA LYS A 740 24.22 24.66 -22.51
C LYS A 740 23.81 23.85 -21.26
N LYS A 741 23.83 22.51 -21.34
CA LYS A 741 23.64 21.62 -20.18
C LYS A 741 24.65 21.94 -19.04
N TRP A 742 25.95 22.00 -19.36
CA TRP A 742 26.99 22.30 -18.37
C TRP A 742 26.96 23.74 -17.85
N GLY A 743 26.55 24.72 -18.66
CA GLY A 743 26.32 26.09 -18.21
C GLY A 743 25.25 26.16 -17.10
N ALA A 744 24.14 25.45 -17.27
CA ALA A 744 23.10 25.34 -16.25
C ALA A 744 23.62 24.67 -14.96
N VAL A 745 24.37 23.56 -15.07
CA VAL A 745 24.99 22.89 -13.91
C VAL A 745 25.92 23.81 -13.16
N LEU A 746 26.81 24.53 -13.86
CA LEU A 746 27.79 25.42 -13.25
C LEU A 746 27.10 26.53 -12.46
N ILE A 747 26.09 27.18 -13.03
CA ILE A 747 25.36 28.29 -12.38
C ILE A 747 24.54 27.82 -11.18
N VAL A 748 23.82 26.71 -11.31
CA VAL A 748 23.08 26.11 -10.18
C VAL A 748 24.05 25.68 -9.07
N SER A 749 25.24 25.19 -9.43
CA SER A 749 26.31 24.90 -8.45
C SER A 749 26.82 26.18 -7.78
N CYS A 750 27.00 27.29 -8.52
CA CYS A 750 27.40 28.58 -7.96
C CYS A 750 26.36 29.16 -6.99
N PHE A 751 25.06 29.12 -7.32
CA PHE A 751 23.98 29.48 -6.39
C PHE A 751 23.98 28.59 -5.13
N THR A 752 24.30 27.29 -5.30
CA THR A 752 24.38 26.33 -4.18
C THR A 752 25.68 26.46 -3.37
N PHE A 753 26.71 27.11 -3.91
CA PHE A 753 27.98 27.42 -3.23
C PHE A 753 27.89 28.70 -2.39
N ILE A 754 27.34 29.78 -2.96
CA ILE A 754 27.39 31.12 -2.36
C ILE A 754 26.60 31.24 -1.06
N SER A 755 25.49 30.51 -0.91
CA SER A 755 24.68 30.59 0.31
C SER A 755 25.32 29.88 1.52
N PRO A 756 25.87 28.64 1.43
CA PRO A 756 26.66 28.04 2.51
C PRO A 756 27.98 28.80 2.83
N VAL A 757 28.58 29.48 1.84
CA VAL A 757 29.64 30.48 2.10
C VAL A 757 29.11 31.58 3.03
N MET A 758 28.03 32.27 2.66
CA MET A 758 27.49 33.38 3.46
C MET A 758 26.87 32.97 4.81
N SER A 759 26.44 31.71 4.94
CA SER A 759 26.03 31.12 6.22
C SER A 759 27.19 31.15 7.23
N SER A 760 28.39 30.74 6.80
CA SER A 760 29.56 30.46 7.64
C SER A 760 30.58 31.60 7.74
N MET A 761 30.71 32.42 6.69
CA MET A 761 31.69 33.50 6.55
C MET A 761 31.62 34.59 7.65
N VAL A 762 30.52 34.66 8.40
CA VAL A 762 30.35 35.56 9.55
C VAL A 762 31.15 35.11 10.79
N ALA A 763 31.50 33.82 10.92
CA ALA A 763 32.08 33.28 12.15
C ALA A 763 33.35 34.01 12.65
N PRO A 764 34.35 34.34 11.80
CA PRO A 764 35.53 35.10 12.26
C PRO A 764 35.22 36.55 12.61
N ALA A 765 34.18 37.13 11.99
CA ALA A 765 33.77 38.52 12.21
C ALA A 765 32.88 38.69 13.46
N LEU A 766 32.40 37.60 14.06
CA LEU A 766 31.33 37.62 15.05
C LEU A 766 31.65 38.48 16.28
N GLN A 767 32.89 38.46 16.79
CA GLN A 767 33.29 39.28 17.94
C GLN A 767 33.31 40.78 17.59
N THR A 768 33.73 41.16 16.37
CA THR A 768 33.66 42.57 15.92
C THR A 768 32.23 43.05 15.71
N MET A 769 31.31 42.16 15.30
CA MET A 769 29.87 42.46 15.25
C MET A 769 29.27 42.60 16.65
N LYS A 770 29.71 41.77 17.62
CA LYS A 770 29.28 41.86 19.02
C LYS A 770 29.63 43.22 19.63
N SER A 771 30.85 43.73 19.38
CA SER A 771 31.25 45.08 19.82
C SER A 771 30.52 46.20 19.09
N ASP A 772 30.40 46.13 17.75
CA ASP A 772 29.72 47.18 16.95
C ASP A 772 28.26 47.39 17.35
N PHE A 773 27.55 46.31 17.67
CA PHE A 773 26.14 46.36 18.10
C PHE A 773 25.98 46.44 19.63
N ASN A 774 27.07 46.57 20.40
CA ASN A 774 27.09 46.61 21.87
C ASN A 774 26.28 45.46 22.53
N ILE A 775 26.42 44.25 22.00
CA ILE A 775 25.65 43.08 22.45
C ILE A 775 26.35 42.46 23.66
N GLN A 776 25.69 42.51 24.83
CA GLN A 776 26.21 41.90 26.06
C GLN A 776 25.89 40.39 26.13
N ASP A 777 24.75 39.96 25.58
CA ASP A 777 24.28 38.57 25.60
C ASP A 777 24.95 37.71 24.51
N GLU A 778 25.59 36.62 24.94
CA GLU A 778 26.27 35.69 24.04
C GLU A 778 25.29 34.83 23.22
N VAL A 779 24.07 34.57 23.71
CA VAL A 779 23.02 33.91 22.90
C VAL A 779 22.66 34.77 21.70
N VAL A 780 22.47 36.08 21.90
CA VAL A 780 22.15 37.03 20.81
C VAL A 780 23.30 37.16 19.81
N SER A 781 24.56 37.05 20.28
CA SER A 781 25.75 36.93 19.42
C SER A 781 25.65 35.68 18.52
N GLN A 782 25.57 34.49 19.10
CA GLN A 782 25.51 33.23 18.34
C GLN A 782 24.25 33.13 17.45
N LEU A 783 23.15 33.75 17.86
CA LEU A 783 21.90 33.85 17.09
C LEU A 783 22.09 34.60 15.77
N MET A 784 22.90 35.68 15.73
CA MET A 784 23.22 36.36 14.47
C MET A 784 23.88 35.41 13.47
N LEU A 785 24.79 34.54 13.92
CA LEU A 785 25.43 33.54 13.06
C LEU A 785 24.41 32.48 12.61
N SER A 786 23.74 31.85 13.57
CA SER A 786 23.02 30.58 13.35
C SER A 786 21.62 30.72 12.75
N ILE A 787 20.94 31.88 12.88
CA ILE A 787 19.56 32.08 12.40
C ILE A 787 19.39 31.83 10.88
N PHE A 788 20.46 32.06 10.10
CA PHE A 788 20.52 31.76 8.67
C PHE A 788 20.28 30.26 8.38
N VAL A 789 20.71 29.38 9.29
CA VAL A 789 20.54 27.93 9.19
C VAL A 789 19.12 27.49 9.57
N LEU A 790 18.45 28.21 10.47
CA LEU A 790 17.04 27.93 10.79
C LEU A 790 16.15 28.11 9.55
N ALA A 791 16.46 29.10 8.72
CA ALA A 791 15.75 29.33 7.46
C ALA A 791 15.89 28.14 6.47
N TYR A 792 17.01 27.42 6.49
CA TYR A 792 17.19 26.17 5.72
C TYR A 792 16.30 25.01 6.20
N ALA A 793 15.63 25.12 7.36
CA ALA A 793 14.60 24.15 7.76
C ALA A 793 13.29 24.40 7.00
N PHE A 794 12.89 25.67 6.86
CA PHE A 794 11.58 26.06 6.33
C PHE A 794 11.57 26.30 4.82
N GLY A 795 12.55 27.03 4.29
CA GLY A 795 12.57 27.46 2.89
C GLY A 795 12.38 26.34 1.84
N PRO A 796 13.06 25.17 1.96
CA PRO A 796 12.88 24.05 1.04
C PRO A 796 11.44 23.51 0.96
N LEU A 797 10.69 23.58 2.06
CA LEU A 797 9.31 23.05 2.15
C LEU A 797 8.31 23.85 1.31
N PHE A 798 8.61 25.13 1.02
CA PHE A 798 7.80 25.99 0.16
C PHE A 798 8.41 26.12 -1.24
N LEU A 799 9.72 26.36 -1.32
CA LEU A 799 10.41 26.72 -2.57
C LEU A 799 10.56 25.51 -3.52
N GLY A 800 10.69 24.29 -2.98
CA GLY A 800 10.66 23.06 -3.78
C GLY A 800 9.34 22.91 -4.55
N PRO A 801 8.18 22.79 -3.88
CA PRO A 801 6.87 22.67 -4.53
C PRO A 801 6.51 23.85 -5.45
N LEU A 802 6.87 25.08 -5.07
CA LEU A 802 6.64 26.26 -5.94
C LEU A 802 7.39 26.14 -7.27
N SER A 803 8.59 25.53 -7.29
CA SER A 803 9.38 25.31 -8.51
C SER A 803 8.69 24.37 -9.51
N GLU A 804 7.80 23.49 -9.03
CA GLU A 804 7.07 22.48 -9.83
C GLU A 804 5.72 23.01 -10.35
N ILE A 805 5.34 24.22 -9.94
CA ILE A 805 4.13 24.92 -10.39
C ILE A 805 4.51 26.10 -11.30
N TYR A 806 5.50 26.90 -10.88
CA TYR A 806 5.88 28.13 -11.59
C TYR A 806 7.02 27.96 -12.58
N GLY A 807 7.83 26.90 -12.46
CA GLY A 807 9.06 26.66 -13.23
C GLY A 807 10.30 26.67 -12.34
N ARG A 808 11.26 25.77 -12.63
CA ARG A 808 12.47 25.56 -11.80
C ARG A 808 13.32 26.81 -11.76
N VAL A 809 13.47 27.49 -12.90
CA VAL A 809 14.36 28.65 -13.02
C VAL A 809 13.74 29.91 -12.45
N ILE A 810 12.45 30.16 -12.68
CA ILE A 810 11.81 31.38 -12.13
C ILE A 810 11.92 31.41 -10.59
N VAL A 811 11.69 30.27 -9.92
CA VAL A 811 11.80 30.19 -8.45
C VAL A 811 13.25 30.28 -7.99
N LEU A 812 14.21 29.68 -8.69
CA LEU A 812 15.64 29.85 -8.38
C LEU A 812 16.10 31.31 -8.49
N GLN A 813 15.77 32.00 -9.59
CA GLN A 813 16.19 33.40 -9.80
C GLN A 813 15.56 34.34 -8.78
N LEU A 814 14.26 34.17 -8.48
CA LEU A 814 13.58 35.01 -7.48
C LEU A 814 14.08 34.74 -6.06
N ALA A 815 14.35 33.48 -5.70
CA ALA A 815 14.89 33.14 -4.39
C ALA A 815 16.34 33.61 -4.21
N ASN A 816 17.17 33.55 -5.26
CA ASN A 816 18.53 34.08 -5.21
C ASN A 816 18.55 35.62 -5.19
N LEU A 817 17.69 36.30 -5.95
CA LEU A 817 17.50 37.74 -5.84
C LEU A 817 16.99 38.17 -4.45
N PHE A 818 16.14 37.36 -3.81
CA PHE A 818 15.69 37.57 -2.43
C PHE A 818 16.87 37.42 -1.44
N PHE A 819 17.71 36.40 -1.62
CA PHE A 819 18.98 36.25 -0.88
C PHE A 819 19.86 37.48 -1.05
N LEU A 820 20.12 37.94 -2.29
CA LEU A 820 20.94 39.10 -2.61
C LEU A 820 20.45 40.37 -1.88
N ILE A 821 19.16 40.68 -2.00
CA ILE A 821 18.55 41.88 -1.37
C ILE A 821 18.71 41.84 0.15
N PHE A 822 18.40 40.71 0.79
CA PHE A 822 18.50 40.61 2.25
C PHE A 822 19.96 40.45 2.74
N ASN A 823 20.87 39.95 1.91
CA ASN A 823 22.30 39.93 2.22
C ASN A 823 22.91 41.34 2.21
N ILE A 824 22.52 42.18 1.23
CA ILE A 824 22.84 43.62 1.23
C ILE A 824 22.21 44.31 2.46
N ALA A 825 20.96 43.97 2.80
CA ALA A 825 20.29 44.50 4.00
C ALA A 825 21.05 44.20 5.30
N CYS A 826 21.69 43.04 5.40
CA CYS A 826 22.59 42.72 6.52
C CYS A 826 23.79 43.68 6.58
N GLY A 827 24.43 43.96 5.44
CA GLY A 827 25.59 44.88 5.38
C GLY A 827 25.28 46.32 5.81
N VAL A 828 24.06 46.81 5.53
CA VAL A 828 23.60 48.15 5.95
C VAL A 828 22.95 48.18 7.34
N SER A 829 22.80 47.04 8.02
CA SER A 829 22.07 46.95 9.29
C SER A 829 22.74 47.74 10.43
N GLN A 830 21.90 48.30 11.29
CA GLN A 830 22.28 49.19 12.40
C GLN A 830 21.92 48.62 13.78
N THR A 831 21.15 47.53 13.84
CA THR A 831 20.83 46.83 15.09
C THR A 831 20.95 45.31 14.95
N SER A 832 21.21 44.63 16.06
CA SER A 832 21.23 43.17 16.14
C SER A 832 19.90 42.54 15.67
N ALA A 833 18.76 43.14 16.02
CA ALA A 833 17.45 42.69 15.57
C ALA A 833 17.28 42.78 14.04
N GLN A 834 17.74 43.86 13.41
CA GLN A 834 17.76 43.97 11.95
C GLN A 834 18.67 42.89 11.33
N MET A 835 19.88 42.70 11.86
CA MET A 835 20.81 41.66 11.41
C MET A 835 20.19 40.25 11.48
N ILE A 836 19.53 39.91 12.59
CA ILE A 836 18.88 38.60 12.78
C ILE A 836 17.74 38.39 11.77
N VAL A 837 16.84 39.37 11.62
CA VAL A 837 15.71 39.29 10.67
C VAL A 837 16.21 39.20 9.23
N PHE A 838 17.16 40.06 8.82
CA PHE A 838 17.67 40.04 7.47
C PHE A 838 18.49 38.77 7.17
N ARG A 839 19.24 38.21 8.13
CA ARG A 839 19.91 36.91 7.94
C ARG A 839 18.94 35.73 7.86
N PHE A 840 17.82 35.75 8.57
CA PHE A 840 16.76 34.75 8.40
C PHE A 840 16.16 34.81 6.99
N LEU A 841 15.81 36.01 6.51
CA LEU A 841 15.22 36.20 5.18
C LEU A 841 16.22 35.86 4.06
N ALA A 842 17.49 36.25 4.20
CA ALA A 842 18.55 35.84 3.27
C ALA A 842 18.71 34.31 3.24
N GLY A 843 18.69 33.64 4.40
CA GLY A 843 18.74 32.18 4.49
C GLY A 843 17.54 31.47 3.85
N LEU A 844 16.33 32.08 3.84
CA LEU A 844 15.17 31.51 3.16
C LEU A 844 15.40 31.46 1.65
N GLY A 845 15.78 32.58 1.04
CA GLY A 845 16.10 32.64 -0.39
C GLY A 845 17.26 31.71 -0.76
N GLY A 846 18.33 31.75 0.03
CA GLY A 846 19.52 30.94 -0.14
C GLY A 846 19.34 29.43 0.02
N SER A 847 18.19 28.99 0.55
CA SER A 847 17.86 27.56 0.65
C SER A 847 17.35 26.94 -0.66
N ALA A 848 16.85 27.74 -1.60
CA ALA A 848 16.23 27.23 -2.84
C ALA A 848 17.18 26.40 -3.72
N PRO A 849 18.45 26.79 -3.95
CA PRO A 849 19.39 26.02 -4.78
C PRO A 849 19.69 24.62 -4.23
N LEU A 850 19.65 24.44 -2.90
CA LEU A 850 19.83 23.14 -2.22
C LEU A 850 18.65 22.19 -2.45
N ALA A 851 17.44 22.72 -2.69
CA ALA A 851 16.22 21.93 -2.90
C ALA A 851 15.92 21.70 -4.38
N ILE A 852 16.03 22.74 -5.20
CA ILE A 852 15.61 22.75 -6.61
C ILE A 852 16.73 22.26 -7.54
N GLY A 853 18.00 22.43 -7.15
CA GLY A 853 19.15 22.17 -8.02
C GLY A 853 19.26 20.71 -8.51
N GLY A 854 18.95 19.74 -7.65
CA GLY A 854 18.86 18.33 -8.05
C GLY A 854 17.80 18.07 -9.14
N GLY A 855 16.68 18.80 -9.11
CA GLY A 855 15.64 18.77 -10.14
C GLY A 855 16.13 19.34 -11.47
N VAL A 856 16.79 20.50 -11.46
CA VAL A 856 17.39 21.08 -12.69
C VAL A 856 18.40 20.10 -13.33
N LEU A 857 19.15 19.36 -12.52
CA LEU A 857 20.06 18.33 -13.01
C LEU A 857 19.35 17.09 -13.55
N SER A 858 18.21 16.67 -12.99
CA SER A 858 17.40 15.58 -13.57
C SER A 858 16.74 15.98 -14.88
N ASP A 859 16.33 17.24 -14.99
CA ASP A 859 15.58 17.75 -16.14
C ASP A 859 16.50 17.93 -17.38
N CYS A 860 17.78 18.27 -17.17
CA CYS A 860 18.79 18.47 -18.25
C CYS A 860 19.54 17.21 -18.74
N PHE A 861 19.59 16.13 -17.96
CA PHE A 861 20.44 14.96 -18.25
C PHE A 861 19.66 13.65 -18.19
N THR A 862 20.02 12.67 -19.01
CA THR A 862 19.47 11.31 -18.91
C THR A 862 20.05 10.60 -17.67
N PRO A 863 19.41 9.54 -17.13
CA PRO A 863 19.87 8.87 -15.90
C PRO A 863 21.33 8.41 -15.93
N GLU A 864 21.87 8.09 -17.11
CA GLU A 864 23.22 7.59 -17.38
C GLU A 864 24.26 8.73 -17.33
N GLU A 865 23.91 9.92 -17.82
CA GLU A 865 24.79 11.10 -17.81
C GLU A 865 24.89 11.77 -16.43
N ARG A 866 23.80 11.72 -15.62
CA ARG A 866 23.62 12.47 -14.37
C ARG A 866 24.74 12.32 -13.33
N GLY A 867 25.44 11.18 -13.31
CA GLY A 867 26.47 10.91 -12.30
C GLY A 867 27.59 11.96 -12.25
N LYS A 868 27.99 12.53 -13.39
CA LYS A 868 29.05 13.56 -13.45
C LYS A 868 28.55 14.94 -13.02
N SER A 869 27.33 15.33 -13.42
CA SER A 869 26.77 16.63 -13.06
C SER A 869 26.40 16.69 -11.58
N ILE A 870 25.81 15.63 -11.02
CA ILE A 870 25.49 15.53 -9.59
C ILE A 870 26.77 15.62 -8.73
N ALA A 871 27.85 14.93 -9.11
CA ALA A 871 29.10 14.97 -8.35
C ALA A 871 29.71 16.38 -8.25
N ILE A 872 29.57 17.22 -9.29
CA ILE A 872 30.02 18.61 -9.30
C ILE A 872 29.08 19.51 -8.49
N TYR A 873 27.77 19.35 -8.66
CA TYR A 873 26.76 20.08 -7.89
C TYR A 873 26.87 19.81 -6.37
N SER A 874 27.03 18.55 -5.96
CA SER A 874 27.15 18.18 -4.54
C SER A 874 28.47 18.61 -3.88
N LEU A 875 29.49 19.01 -4.66
CA LEU A 875 30.74 19.56 -4.13
C LEU A 875 30.59 21.03 -3.71
N ALA A 876 29.71 21.79 -4.35
CA ALA A 876 29.47 23.21 -4.06
C ALA A 876 29.06 23.49 -2.59
N PRO A 877 27.97 22.91 -2.05
CA PRO A 877 27.58 23.19 -0.67
C PRO A 877 28.54 22.61 0.37
N LEU A 878 29.41 21.67 -0.03
CA LEU A 878 30.41 21.04 0.82
C LEU A 878 31.65 21.92 1.04
N LEU A 879 32.06 22.68 0.01
CA LEU A 879 33.20 23.61 0.11
C LEU A 879 32.84 24.92 0.81
N GLY A 880 31.58 25.37 0.74
CA GLY A 880 31.15 26.66 1.29
C GLY A 880 31.52 26.89 2.76
N PRO A 881 31.24 25.95 3.69
CA PRO A 881 31.62 26.05 5.10
C PRO A 881 33.12 26.13 5.41
N ALA A 882 33.99 25.83 4.45
CA ALA A 882 35.44 25.99 4.58
C ALA A 882 35.93 27.29 3.91
N VAL A 883 35.47 27.58 2.68
CA VAL A 883 35.90 28.78 1.93
C VAL A 883 35.36 30.06 2.57
N GLY A 884 34.14 30.03 3.11
CA GLY A 884 33.51 31.17 3.77
C GLY A 884 34.37 31.74 4.89
N PRO A 885 34.65 31.00 5.97
CA PRO A 885 35.44 31.53 7.09
C PRO A 885 36.86 31.96 6.71
N ILE A 886 37.51 31.33 5.73
CA ILE A 886 38.83 31.77 5.21
C ILE A 886 38.70 33.19 4.62
N ALA A 887 37.75 33.41 3.71
CA ALA A 887 37.52 34.71 3.09
C ALA A 887 37.02 35.76 4.11
N GLY A 888 36.13 35.35 5.01
CA GLY A 888 35.57 36.19 6.07
C GLY A 888 36.63 36.70 7.05
N GLY A 889 37.59 35.85 7.41
CA GLY A 889 38.70 36.22 8.29
C GLY A 889 39.54 37.36 7.72
N PHE A 890 40.07 37.20 6.51
CA PHE A 890 40.89 38.25 5.87
C PHE A 890 40.11 39.53 5.53
N ILE A 891 38.82 39.44 5.19
CA ILE A 891 37.99 40.63 4.93
C ILE A 891 37.70 41.38 6.23
N ALA A 892 37.32 40.69 7.31
CA ALA A 892 37.07 41.31 8.61
C ALA A 892 38.35 41.91 9.23
N GLU A 893 39.50 41.24 9.06
CA GLU A 893 40.81 41.72 9.53
C GLU A 893 41.29 42.98 8.82
N ARG A 894 41.03 43.11 7.50
CA ARG A 894 41.58 44.19 6.67
C ARG A 894 40.62 45.33 6.34
N THR A 895 39.33 45.16 6.64
CA THR A 895 38.29 46.16 6.33
C THR A 895 37.31 46.32 7.50
N THR A 896 36.04 45.94 7.34
CA THR A 896 35.04 45.87 8.41
C THR A 896 34.14 44.66 8.18
N TRP A 897 33.46 44.17 9.22
CA TRP A 897 32.53 43.03 9.08
C TRP A 897 31.43 43.30 8.03
N ARG A 898 31.06 44.56 7.76
CA ARG A 898 30.04 44.91 6.75
C ARG A 898 30.49 44.51 5.33
N TRP A 899 31.79 44.53 5.05
CA TRP A 899 32.33 44.08 3.76
C TRP A 899 32.22 42.57 3.52
N VAL A 900 32.03 41.75 4.56
CA VAL A 900 31.70 40.33 4.38
C VAL A 900 30.38 40.17 3.61
N PHE A 901 29.39 40.99 3.92
CA PHE A 901 28.09 41.02 3.25
C PHE A 901 28.17 41.69 1.87
N TYR A 902 28.94 42.77 1.71
CA TYR A 902 29.08 43.42 0.39
C TYR A 902 29.88 42.60 -0.62
N ALA A 903 31.00 41.98 -0.21
CA ALA A 903 31.82 41.17 -1.10
C ALA A 903 31.07 39.92 -1.60
N THR A 904 30.32 39.25 -0.72
CA THR A 904 29.44 38.13 -1.10
C THR A 904 28.28 38.59 -1.98
N SER A 905 27.69 39.76 -1.72
CA SER A 905 26.64 40.32 -2.57
C SER A 905 27.14 40.73 -3.96
N ILE A 906 28.40 41.17 -4.10
CA ILE A 906 29.03 41.43 -5.40
C ILE A 906 29.26 40.11 -6.16
N ALA A 907 29.79 39.08 -5.49
CA ALA A 907 29.98 37.77 -6.08
C ALA A 907 28.64 37.12 -6.49
N ASP A 908 27.65 37.17 -5.61
CA ASP A 908 26.29 36.69 -5.89
C ASP A 908 25.61 37.51 -7.00
N GLY A 909 25.76 38.83 -7.02
CA GLY A 909 25.26 39.69 -8.10
C GLY A 909 25.84 39.29 -9.47
N ILE A 910 27.11 38.90 -9.54
CA ILE A 910 27.73 38.37 -10.77
C ILE A 910 27.12 37.01 -11.14
N ILE A 911 26.95 36.08 -10.19
CA ILE A 911 26.32 34.77 -10.43
C ILE A 911 24.85 34.95 -10.88
N GLN A 912 24.14 35.89 -10.28
CA GLN A 912 22.76 36.28 -10.59
C GLN A 912 22.63 36.84 -12.01
N ILE A 913 23.54 37.73 -12.43
CA ILE A 913 23.59 38.27 -13.80
C ILE A 913 23.90 37.15 -14.81
N LEU A 914 24.90 36.31 -14.54
CA LEU A 914 25.19 35.14 -15.37
C LEU A 914 23.98 34.19 -15.45
N GLY A 915 23.28 34.00 -14.33
CA GLY A 915 22.04 33.23 -14.26
C GLY A 915 20.99 33.73 -15.24
N LEU A 916 20.74 35.04 -15.30
CA LEU A 916 19.72 35.62 -16.18
C LEU A 916 20.00 35.38 -17.68
N PHE A 917 21.27 35.28 -18.09
CA PHE A 917 21.65 35.05 -19.49
C PHE A 917 21.77 33.58 -19.88
N PHE A 918 22.29 32.73 -18.98
CA PHE A 918 22.67 31.36 -19.30
C PHE A 918 21.72 30.29 -18.75
N LEU A 919 20.98 30.56 -17.67
CA LEU A 919 20.04 29.60 -17.07
C LEU A 919 18.64 29.77 -17.69
N ARG A 920 18.34 28.97 -18.73
CA ARG A 920 16.99 28.88 -19.32
C ARG A 920 16.13 27.89 -18.56
N GLU A 921 14.80 28.07 -18.58
CA GLU A 921 13.85 27.16 -17.94
C GLU A 921 14.05 25.70 -18.39
N THR A 922 14.03 24.79 -17.42
CA THR A 922 14.35 23.36 -17.58
C THR A 922 13.15 22.47 -17.28
N TYR A 923 12.12 23.00 -16.61
CA TYR A 923 10.95 22.20 -16.27
C TYR A 923 10.06 21.96 -17.49
N ALA A 924 10.09 20.73 -18.02
CA ALA A 924 9.34 20.33 -19.22
C ALA A 924 7.86 20.77 -19.22
N PRO A 925 7.06 20.57 -18.14
CA PRO A 925 5.68 21.07 -18.06
C PRO A 925 5.55 22.59 -18.25
N LYS A 926 6.51 23.38 -17.76
CA LYS A 926 6.49 24.85 -17.92
C LYS A 926 6.82 25.26 -19.36
N ILE A 927 7.78 24.59 -20.00
CA ILE A 927 8.17 24.86 -21.39
C ILE A 927 6.99 24.58 -22.32
N LEU A 928 6.38 23.39 -22.21
CA LEU A 928 5.18 23.03 -22.97
C LEU A 928 4.02 23.98 -22.69
N ARG A 929 3.83 24.44 -21.44
CA ARG A 929 2.76 25.39 -21.10
C ARG A 929 2.95 26.78 -21.71
N ILE A 930 4.19 27.25 -21.82
CA ILE A 930 4.52 28.49 -22.55
C ILE A 930 4.24 28.30 -24.05
N ARG A 931 4.63 27.15 -24.62
CA ARG A 931 4.39 26.79 -26.02
C ARG A 931 2.90 26.68 -26.35
N ALA A 932 2.10 26.10 -25.45
CA ALA A 932 0.65 26.00 -25.60
C ALA A 932 -0.02 27.37 -25.51
N LYS A 933 0.37 28.19 -24.54
CA LYS A 933 -0.08 29.59 -24.47
C LYS A 933 0.23 30.32 -25.79
N LYS A 934 1.46 30.17 -26.31
CA LYS A 934 1.87 30.81 -27.56
C LYS A 934 1.01 30.37 -28.75
N MET A 935 0.73 29.07 -28.91
CA MET A 935 -0.15 28.58 -29.99
C MET A 935 -1.60 29.04 -29.83
N ARG A 936 -2.14 29.15 -28.60
CA ARG A 936 -3.45 29.80 -28.35
C ARG A 936 -3.45 31.27 -28.83
N GLU A 937 -2.37 32.01 -28.56
CA GLU A 937 -2.23 33.43 -28.97
C GLU A 937 -1.99 33.61 -30.47
N GLU A 938 -1.34 32.65 -31.16
CA GLU A 938 -1.06 32.70 -32.60
C GLU A 938 -2.19 32.15 -33.49
N THR A 939 -3.00 31.20 -32.99
CA THR A 939 -4.14 30.61 -33.74
C THR A 939 -5.51 31.15 -33.34
N GLY A 940 -5.63 31.73 -32.13
CA GLY A 940 -6.91 32.14 -31.54
C GLY A 940 -7.74 31.00 -30.93
N ASP A 941 -7.33 29.73 -31.07
CA ASP A 941 -8.05 28.60 -30.50
C ASP A 941 -7.63 28.33 -29.05
N LEU A 942 -8.63 28.14 -28.18
CA LEU A 942 -8.46 27.80 -26.76
C LEU A 942 -8.34 26.28 -26.53
N SER A 943 -8.56 25.45 -27.55
CA SER A 943 -8.51 23.98 -27.47
C SER A 943 -7.13 23.43 -27.12
N PHE A 944 -6.05 24.10 -27.57
CA PHE A 944 -4.66 23.70 -27.31
C PHE A 944 -4.41 23.56 -25.81
N GLN A 945 -3.99 22.39 -25.35
CA GLN A 945 -3.70 22.12 -23.93
C GLN A 945 -2.42 21.31 -23.72
N THR A 946 -1.87 21.41 -22.51
CA THR A 946 -0.78 20.52 -22.07
C THR A 946 -1.31 19.46 -21.12
N GLU A 947 -0.63 18.32 -21.10
CA GLU A 947 -0.80 17.23 -20.13
C GLU A 947 -0.86 17.74 -18.68
N ALA A 948 0.06 18.64 -18.30
CA ALA A 948 0.10 19.24 -16.96
C ALA A 948 -1.04 20.24 -16.67
N GLU A 949 -1.68 20.81 -17.69
CA GLU A 949 -2.92 21.58 -17.51
C GLU A 949 -4.15 20.67 -17.39
N ARG A 950 -4.19 19.54 -18.11
CA ARG A 950 -5.27 18.52 -17.97
C ARG A 950 -5.36 18.00 -16.51
N GLN A 951 -4.25 17.91 -15.78
CA GLN A 951 -4.21 17.38 -14.39
C GLN A 951 -4.89 18.25 -13.31
N ASN A 952 -5.16 19.56 -13.54
CA ASN A 952 -5.97 20.45 -12.67
C ASN A 952 -5.66 20.52 -11.15
N LYS A 953 -4.50 20.03 -10.66
CA LYS A 953 -4.09 20.06 -9.25
C LYS A 953 -3.93 21.52 -8.75
N THR A 954 -4.59 21.92 -7.65
CA THR A 954 -4.56 23.33 -7.20
C THR A 954 -3.36 23.67 -6.30
N LEU A 955 -2.93 24.94 -6.31
CA LEU A 955 -1.78 25.43 -5.51
C LEU A 955 -1.89 25.10 -3.99
N PRO A 956 -3.05 25.28 -3.33
CA PRO A 956 -3.19 24.91 -1.91
C PRO A 956 -3.06 23.40 -1.65
N GLU A 957 -3.53 22.55 -2.57
CA GLU A 957 -3.48 21.08 -2.41
C GLU A 957 -2.05 20.55 -2.54
N VAL A 958 -1.28 21.07 -3.50
CA VAL A 958 0.14 20.73 -3.69
C VAL A 958 0.96 21.16 -2.47
N LEU A 959 0.80 22.41 -2.01
CA LEU A 959 1.50 22.93 -0.83
C LEU A 959 1.11 22.18 0.45
N ARG A 960 -0.19 21.91 0.67
CA ARG A 960 -0.67 21.14 1.84
C ARG A 960 -0.06 19.74 1.88
N THR A 961 0.03 19.07 0.73
CA THR A 961 0.58 17.71 0.63
C THR A 961 2.09 17.71 0.91
N ALA A 962 2.82 18.67 0.33
CA ALA A 962 4.26 18.81 0.52
C ALA A 962 4.64 19.20 1.96
N LEU A 963 3.85 20.04 2.63
CA LEU A 963 4.10 20.47 4.00
C LEU A 963 3.79 19.38 5.03
N ILE A 964 2.69 18.64 4.90
CA ILE A 964 2.25 17.67 5.93
C ILE A 964 3.07 16.37 5.89
N ARG A 965 3.43 15.87 4.70
CA ARG A 965 4.03 14.52 4.55
C ARG A 965 5.38 14.36 5.28
N PRO A 966 6.34 15.31 5.25
CA PRO A 966 7.59 15.21 6.00
C PRO A 966 7.39 15.08 7.52
N PHE A 967 6.49 15.87 8.11
CA PHE A 967 6.22 15.78 9.55
C PHE A 967 5.55 14.47 9.93
N ARG A 968 4.60 13.95 9.13
CA ARG A 968 4.01 12.62 9.36
C ARG A 968 5.08 11.53 9.30
N LEU A 969 6.01 11.57 8.34
CA LEU A 969 7.11 10.61 8.29
C LEU A 969 8.02 10.72 9.53
N LEU A 970 8.33 11.94 9.97
CA LEU A 970 9.15 12.17 11.17
C LEU A 970 8.47 11.69 12.46
N THR A 971 7.14 11.79 12.60
CA THR A 971 6.43 11.34 13.81
C THR A 971 6.06 9.86 13.80
N THR A 972 5.92 9.23 12.62
CA THR A 972 5.43 7.84 12.53
C THR A 972 6.48 6.78 12.19
N GLN A 973 7.67 7.15 11.69
CA GLN A 973 8.63 6.19 11.14
C GLN A 973 9.94 6.10 11.96
N PRO A 974 10.16 5.03 12.77
CA PRO A 974 11.33 4.91 13.64
C PRO A 974 12.68 4.97 12.92
N ILE A 975 12.76 4.42 11.70
CA ILE A 975 13.96 4.51 10.85
C ILE A 975 14.27 5.98 10.49
N VAL A 976 13.25 6.75 10.09
CA VAL A 976 13.41 8.17 9.76
C VAL A 976 13.79 8.96 11.01
N GLN A 977 13.21 8.65 12.17
CA GLN A 977 13.57 9.26 13.46
C GLN A 977 15.03 9.02 13.83
N ALA A 978 15.48 7.77 13.89
CA ALA A 978 16.85 7.44 14.26
C ALA A 978 17.88 8.07 13.31
N LEU A 979 17.63 8.02 12.01
CA LEU A 979 18.49 8.63 11.00
C LEU A 979 18.45 10.16 11.03
N ALA A 980 17.29 10.78 11.24
CA ALA A 980 17.16 12.24 11.34
C ALA A 980 17.83 12.76 12.63
N ILE A 981 17.70 12.06 13.76
CA ILE A 981 18.36 12.41 15.02
C ILE A 981 19.87 12.34 14.86
N TYR A 982 20.41 11.25 14.31
CA TYR A 982 21.86 11.13 14.11
C TYR A 982 22.37 12.17 13.10
N MET A 983 21.68 12.38 11.98
CA MET A 983 22.02 13.41 10.99
C MET A 983 21.97 14.82 11.58
N ALA A 984 20.99 15.10 12.44
CA ALA A 984 20.88 16.38 13.12
C ALA A 984 22.01 16.58 14.15
N TYR A 985 22.33 15.56 14.93
CA TYR A 985 23.44 15.61 15.88
C TYR A 985 24.79 15.88 15.19
N VAL A 986 25.06 15.18 14.09
CA VAL A 986 26.23 15.36 13.21
C VAL A 986 26.33 16.79 12.67
N TYR A 987 25.22 17.36 12.19
CA TYR A 987 25.20 18.73 11.65
C TYR A 987 25.26 19.81 12.74
N GLY A 988 24.69 19.53 13.92
CA GLY A 988 24.81 20.37 15.10
C GLY A 988 26.25 20.51 15.56
N ILE A 989 27.02 19.41 15.66
CA ILE A 989 28.45 19.44 15.95
C ILE A 989 29.22 20.25 14.90
N LEU A 990 28.92 20.06 13.61
CA LEU A 990 29.53 20.84 12.53
C LEU A 990 29.37 22.35 12.77
N TYR A 991 28.16 22.83 13.00
CA TYR A 991 27.94 24.27 13.24
C TYR A 991 28.45 24.76 14.60
N LEU A 992 28.42 23.92 15.64
CA LEU A 992 29.03 24.20 16.95
C LEU A 992 30.53 24.45 16.82
N MET A 993 31.23 23.56 16.12
CA MET A 993 32.66 23.74 15.89
C MET A 993 32.88 24.94 14.97
N SER A 994 32.14 25.11 13.87
CA SER A 994 32.30 26.27 12.99
C SER A 994 32.03 27.63 13.65
N SER A 995 31.19 27.74 14.69
CA SER A 995 31.03 29.03 15.40
C SER A 995 32.13 29.28 16.45
N THR A 996 32.74 28.23 16.99
CA THR A 996 33.74 28.31 18.07
C THR A 996 35.20 28.18 17.59
N PHE A 997 35.42 27.64 16.40
CA PHE A 997 36.75 27.50 15.77
C PHE A 997 37.53 28.82 15.73
N PRO A 998 36.96 29.98 15.33
CA PRO A 998 37.72 31.23 15.32
C PRO A 998 38.19 31.63 16.72
N VAL A 999 37.37 31.39 17.75
CA VAL A 999 37.66 31.74 19.14
C VAL A 999 38.80 30.90 19.69
N LEU A 1000 38.93 29.62 19.30
CA LEU A 1000 40.09 28.81 19.67
C LEU A 1000 41.40 29.43 19.14
N TRP A 1001 41.41 29.89 17.89
CA TRP A 1001 42.61 30.42 17.25
C TRP A 1001 42.94 31.84 17.72
N THR A 1002 41.96 32.73 17.82
CA THR A 1002 42.18 34.15 18.13
C THR A 1002 42.15 34.50 19.62
N SER A 1003 41.73 33.59 20.50
CA SER A 1003 41.75 33.85 21.95
C SER A 1003 43.20 33.91 22.49
N PRO A 1004 43.55 34.94 23.29
CA PRO A 1004 44.81 35.01 24.03
C PRO A 1004 45.01 33.87 25.05
N GLU A 1005 43.93 33.16 25.43
CA GLU A 1005 43.97 32.01 26.32
C GLU A 1005 44.52 30.74 25.63
N TYR A 1006 44.53 30.68 24.29
CA TYR A 1006 44.87 29.49 23.51
C TYR A 1006 46.01 29.74 22.51
N TYR A 1007 45.71 30.07 21.24
CA TYR A 1007 46.72 30.19 20.19
C TYR A 1007 47.09 31.64 19.83
N ASN A 1008 46.25 32.62 20.17
CA ASN A 1008 46.50 34.06 19.98
C ASN A 1008 46.91 34.44 18.52
N GLU A 1009 46.33 33.77 17.53
CA GLU A 1009 46.52 34.05 16.10
C GLU A 1009 45.71 35.27 15.64
N SER A 1010 46.11 35.91 14.53
CA SER A 1010 45.31 36.99 13.93
C SER A 1010 44.05 36.44 13.28
N ILE A 1011 43.04 37.29 13.04
CA ILE A 1011 41.72 36.86 12.51
C ILE A 1011 41.85 36.21 11.12
N GLY A 1012 42.76 36.69 10.27
CA GLY A 1012 43.06 36.09 8.96
C GLY A 1012 43.83 34.77 9.08
N ILE A 1013 44.83 34.69 9.97
CA ILE A 1013 45.64 33.48 10.18
C ILE A 1013 44.78 32.36 10.81
N GLY A 1014 44.02 32.67 11.86
CA GLY A 1014 43.05 31.75 12.46
C GLY A 1014 42.00 31.25 11.46
N GLY A 1015 41.64 32.09 10.47
CA GLY A 1015 40.80 31.72 9.34
C GLY A 1015 41.40 30.64 8.43
N LEU A 1016 42.73 30.56 8.26
CA LEU A 1016 43.38 29.53 7.44
C LEU A 1016 43.23 28.11 8.02
N ASN A 1017 43.05 27.95 9.33
CA ASN A 1017 42.87 26.64 9.94
C ASN A 1017 41.63 25.89 9.41
N TYR A 1018 40.63 26.60 8.84
CA TYR A 1018 39.48 25.98 8.15
C TYR A 1018 39.85 25.16 6.91
N ILE A 1019 41.10 25.24 6.43
CA ILE A 1019 41.64 24.32 5.42
C ILE A 1019 41.59 22.86 5.92
N SER A 1020 41.74 22.61 7.23
CA SER A 1020 41.61 21.25 7.81
C SER A 1020 40.21 20.65 7.60
N LEU A 1021 39.17 21.44 7.89
CA LEU A 1021 37.77 21.12 7.59
C LEU A 1021 37.56 20.87 6.09
N GLY A 1022 38.04 21.77 5.23
CA GLY A 1022 37.92 21.64 3.78
C GLY A 1022 38.57 20.37 3.22
N ILE A 1023 39.78 20.03 3.68
CA ILE A 1023 40.48 18.79 3.31
C ILE A 1023 39.71 17.57 3.82
N GLY A 1024 39.24 17.57 5.08
CA GLY A 1024 38.47 16.46 5.66
C GLY A 1024 37.17 16.21 4.91
N TYR A 1025 36.46 17.26 4.49
CA TYR A 1025 35.26 17.17 3.66
C TYR A 1025 35.56 16.61 2.26
N CYS A 1026 36.59 17.12 1.59
CA CYS A 1026 36.98 16.62 0.26
C CYS A 1026 37.40 15.14 0.32
N LEU A 1027 38.26 14.76 1.25
CA LEU A 1027 38.70 13.37 1.43
C LEU A 1027 37.51 12.46 1.78
N GLY A 1028 36.71 12.85 2.77
CA GLY A 1028 35.55 12.05 3.22
C GLY A 1028 34.55 11.79 2.11
N SER A 1029 34.16 12.84 1.37
CA SER A 1029 33.24 12.71 0.23
C SER A 1029 33.81 11.83 -0.90
N GLN A 1030 35.09 12.04 -1.26
CA GLN A 1030 35.73 11.29 -2.34
C GLN A 1030 36.00 9.82 -1.99
N ILE A 1031 36.31 9.52 -0.72
CA ILE A 1031 36.48 8.15 -0.21
C ILE A 1031 35.11 7.47 -0.09
N CYS A 1032 34.12 8.14 0.51
CA CYS A 1032 32.76 7.63 0.69
C CYS A 1032 32.13 7.23 -0.63
N ALA A 1033 32.09 8.13 -1.63
CA ALA A 1033 31.47 7.85 -2.92
C ALA A 1033 32.03 6.58 -3.61
N ARG A 1034 33.36 6.39 -3.57
CA ARG A 1034 34.02 5.23 -4.17
C ARG A 1034 33.80 3.95 -3.37
N LEU A 1035 33.93 4.00 -2.05
CA LEU A 1035 33.80 2.82 -1.19
C LEU A 1035 32.34 2.38 -1.03
N ASN A 1036 31.38 3.30 -1.00
CA ASN A 1036 29.97 3.01 -0.78
C ASN A 1036 29.44 2.11 -1.91
N ASP A 1037 29.69 2.48 -3.16
CA ASP A 1037 29.28 1.67 -4.31
C ASP A 1037 30.09 0.38 -4.46
N LEU A 1038 31.37 0.35 -4.08
CA LEU A 1038 32.18 -0.88 -4.08
C LEU A 1038 31.66 -1.89 -3.05
N VAL A 1039 31.37 -1.43 -1.82
CA VAL A 1039 30.78 -2.25 -0.75
C VAL A 1039 29.37 -2.70 -1.14
N TYR A 1040 28.52 -1.79 -1.63
CA TYR A 1040 27.16 -2.11 -2.06
C TYR A 1040 27.15 -3.16 -3.18
N ARG A 1041 27.98 -3.01 -4.22
CA ARG A 1041 28.12 -4.01 -5.31
C ARG A 1041 28.61 -5.36 -4.78
N ARG A 1042 29.58 -5.36 -3.85
CA ARG A 1042 30.15 -6.59 -3.25
C ARG A 1042 29.18 -7.30 -2.30
N LEU A 1043 28.28 -6.58 -1.64
CA LEU A 1043 27.21 -7.16 -0.82
C LEU A 1043 26.04 -7.66 -1.70
N LYS A 1044 25.61 -6.88 -2.71
CA LYS A 1044 24.59 -7.27 -3.69
C LYS A 1044 24.97 -8.56 -4.43
N THR A 1045 26.22 -8.71 -4.86
CA THR A 1045 26.71 -9.94 -5.51
C THR A 1045 26.77 -11.15 -4.57
N ARG A 1046 27.08 -10.94 -3.28
CA ARG A 1046 27.01 -12.01 -2.25
C ARG A 1046 25.58 -12.33 -1.78
N ASN A 1047 24.59 -11.53 -2.20
CA ASN A 1047 23.17 -11.67 -1.84
C ASN A 1047 22.31 -12.00 -3.08
N ASN A 1048 22.80 -12.93 -3.91
CA ASN A 1048 22.15 -13.43 -5.13
C ASN A 1048 21.67 -12.33 -6.10
N GLY A 1049 22.41 -11.22 -6.20
CA GLY A 1049 22.06 -10.09 -7.05
C GLY A 1049 20.98 -9.16 -6.50
N THR A 1050 20.36 -9.48 -5.35
CA THR A 1050 19.35 -8.63 -4.71
C THR A 1050 20.02 -7.58 -3.81
N GLY A 1051 19.66 -6.30 -3.98
CA GLY A 1051 20.25 -5.18 -3.24
C GLY A 1051 19.36 -4.76 -2.08
N LYS A 1052 19.94 -4.56 -0.89
CA LYS A 1052 19.23 -4.09 0.32
C LYS A 1052 19.73 -2.71 0.75
N PRO A 1053 18.87 -1.79 1.27
CA PRO A 1053 19.31 -0.49 1.80
C PRO A 1053 20.39 -0.60 2.88
N GLU A 1054 20.32 -1.65 3.71
CA GLU A 1054 21.28 -1.95 4.78
C GLU A 1054 22.72 -2.10 4.27
N PHE A 1055 22.95 -2.41 2.99
CA PHE A 1055 24.28 -2.46 2.40
C PHE A 1055 24.99 -1.09 2.32
N ARG A 1056 24.27 0.01 2.61
CA ARG A 1056 24.82 1.38 2.77
C ARG A 1056 25.36 1.67 4.19
N THR A 1057 25.01 0.89 5.21
CA THR A 1057 25.40 1.18 6.62
C THR A 1057 26.85 0.85 7.03
N PRO A 1058 27.63 -0.03 6.37
CA PRO A 1058 29.00 -0.33 6.83
C PRO A 1058 29.94 0.88 6.90
N LEU A 1059 29.78 1.89 6.03
CA LEU A 1059 30.55 3.14 6.09
C LEU A 1059 30.03 4.11 7.16
N LEU A 1060 28.73 4.03 7.51
CA LEU A 1060 28.16 4.79 8.62
C LEU A 1060 28.79 4.38 9.96
N ALA A 1061 29.18 3.10 10.12
CA ALA A 1061 29.95 2.63 11.27
C ALA A 1061 31.38 3.23 11.33
N ILE A 1062 32.00 3.52 10.19
CA ILE A 1062 33.30 4.22 10.16
C ILE A 1062 33.11 5.68 10.57
N ALA A 1063 32.07 6.36 10.07
CA ALA A 1063 31.74 7.73 10.46
C ALA A 1063 31.45 7.86 11.98
N ALA A 1064 30.75 6.87 12.55
CA ALA A 1064 30.46 6.78 13.98
C ALA A 1064 31.71 6.67 14.87
N ILE A 1065 32.85 6.23 14.33
CA ILE A 1065 34.14 6.18 15.03
C ILE A 1065 34.96 7.45 14.76
N LEU A 1066 34.97 7.94 13.51
CA LEU A 1066 35.72 9.14 13.10
C LEU A 1066 35.29 10.40 13.87
N ASN A 1067 33.99 10.59 14.07
CA ASN A 1067 33.45 11.76 14.77
C ASN A 1067 33.94 11.89 16.23
N PRO A 1068 33.74 10.90 17.12
CA PRO A 1068 34.24 10.99 18.49
C PRO A 1068 35.78 11.03 18.57
N VAL A 1069 36.49 10.31 17.69
CA VAL A 1069 37.97 10.38 17.63
C VAL A 1069 38.44 11.78 17.25
N GLY A 1070 37.80 12.41 16.25
CA GLY A 1070 38.08 13.79 15.85
C GLY A 1070 37.81 14.79 16.98
N LEU A 1071 36.69 14.64 17.70
CA LEU A 1071 36.32 15.46 18.86
C LEU A 1071 37.30 15.31 20.04
N PHE A 1072 37.70 14.09 20.40
CA PHE A 1072 38.69 13.86 21.46
C PHE A 1072 40.05 14.47 21.11
N ILE A 1073 40.53 14.27 19.88
CA ILE A 1073 41.79 14.88 19.41
C ILE A 1073 41.69 16.40 19.44
N TYR A 1074 40.65 16.99 18.84
CA TYR A 1074 40.43 18.44 18.80
C TYR A 1074 40.39 19.03 20.21
N GLY A 1075 39.51 18.51 21.08
CA GLY A 1075 39.29 19.02 22.43
C GLY A 1075 40.53 18.98 23.32
N TRP A 1076 41.20 17.82 23.43
CA TRP A 1076 42.33 17.68 24.36
C TRP A 1076 43.63 18.29 23.84
N THR A 1077 43.83 18.38 22.52
CA THR A 1077 45.01 19.07 21.96
C THR A 1077 44.85 20.59 21.98
N ALA A 1078 43.62 21.11 21.83
CA ALA A 1078 43.26 22.48 22.16
C ALA A 1078 43.49 22.81 23.64
N GLN A 1079 42.93 21.98 24.54
CA GLN A 1079 43.01 22.17 26.00
C GLN A 1079 44.44 22.15 26.57
N THR A 1080 45.36 21.45 25.91
CA THR A 1080 46.76 21.30 26.34
C THR A 1080 47.75 22.01 25.42
N HIS A 1081 47.28 23.01 24.67
CA HIS A 1081 48.09 23.96 23.89
C HIS A 1081 49.16 23.29 23.03
N ARG A 1082 48.79 22.18 22.37
CA ARG A 1082 49.72 21.41 21.52
C ARG A 1082 49.95 22.13 20.21
N HIS A 1083 50.98 21.73 19.46
CA HIS A 1083 51.27 22.31 18.16
C HIS A 1083 50.02 22.35 17.27
N TRP A 1084 49.70 23.51 16.68
CA TRP A 1084 48.45 23.85 15.97
C TRP A 1084 47.95 22.78 14.96
N ILE A 1085 48.86 22.00 14.39
CA ILE A 1085 48.52 20.87 13.50
C ILE A 1085 47.65 19.81 14.20
N ALA A 1086 47.77 19.63 15.52
CA ALA A 1086 47.10 18.56 16.27
C ALA A 1086 45.57 18.75 16.39
N PRO A 1087 45.04 19.91 16.83
CA PRO A 1087 43.60 20.14 16.78
C PRO A 1087 43.07 20.21 15.34
N ASN A 1088 43.88 20.67 14.37
CA ASN A 1088 43.53 20.60 12.94
C ASN A 1088 43.38 19.16 12.43
N ILE A 1089 44.17 18.19 12.89
CA ILE A 1089 43.98 16.77 12.58
C ILE A 1089 42.65 16.26 13.17
N GLY A 1090 42.29 16.68 14.39
CA GLY A 1090 40.99 16.39 14.99
C GLY A 1090 39.82 16.95 14.16
N ALA A 1091 39.92 18.22 13.76
CA ALA A 1091 38.93 18.90 12.92
C ALA A 1091 38.77 18.24 11.53
N LEU A 1092 39.89 17.80 10.91
CA LEU A 1092 39.88 17.06 9.64
C LEU A 1092 39.15 15.71 9.78
N LEU A 1093 39.44 14.94 10.84
CA LEU A 1093 38.79 13.64 11.08
C LEU A 1093 37.28 13.80 11.37
N LEU A 1094 36.90 14.84 12.12
CA LEU A 1094 35.50 15.18 12.37
C LEU A 1094 34.77 15.63 11.08
N ALA A 1095 35.40 16.46 10.24
CA ALA A 1095 34.85 16.82 8.93
C ALA A 1095 34.66 15.57 8.05
N MET A 1096 35.64 14.67 8.05
CA MET A 1096 35.60 13.42 7.29
C MET A 1096 34.45 12.51 7.75
N GLY A 1097 34.30 12.30 9.06
CA GLY A 1097 33.19 11.51 9.62
C GLY A 1097 31.83 12.16 9.35
N ASN A 1098 31.71 13.48 9.52
CA ASN A 1098 30.47 14.22 9.29
C ASN A 1098 29.94 14.05 7.86
N ILE A 1099 30.79 14.17 6.82
CA ILE A 1099 30.33 14.01 5.43
C ILE A 1099 30.05 12.54 5.06
N VAL A 1100 30.83 11.58 5.59
CA VAL A 1100 30.55 10.15 5.39
C VAL A 1100 29.20 9.78 6.01
N ALA A 1101 28.90 10.25 7.22
CA ALA A 1101 27.59 10.05 7.86
C ALA A 1101 26.46 10.66 7.01
N MET A 1102 26.57 11.93 6.62
CA MET A 1102 25.57 12.62 5.78
C MET A 1102 25.23 11.83 4.51
N GLN A 1103 26.26 11.40 3.76
CA GLN A 1103 26.07 10.70 2.48
C GLN A 1103 25.50 9.28 2.68
N CYS A 1104 25.93 8.56 3.72
CA CYS A 1104 25.38 7.23 4.02
C CYS A 1104 23.91 7.30 4.49
N ILE A 1105 23.57 8.30 5.31
CA ILE A 1105 22.19 8.51 5.78
C ILE A 1105 21.28 8.92 4.60
N GLN A 1106 21.70 9.86 3.76
CA GLN A 1106 20.92 10.28 2.59
C GLN A 1106 20.70 9.14 1.60
N THR A 1107 21.75 8.38 1.24
CA THR A 1107 21.62 7.24 0.32
C THR A 1107 20.75 6.12 0.91
N TYR A 1108 20.89 5.81 2.20
CA TYR A 1108 20.01 4.86 2.88
C TYR A 1108 18.54 5.31 2.85
N ILE A 1109 18.23 6.59 3.15
CA ILE A 1109 16.85 7.09 3.14
C ILE A 1109 16.22 6.99 1.75
N VAL A 1110 16.99 7.30 0.69
CA VAL A 1110 16.50 7.18 -0.70
C VAL A 1110 16.28 5.72 -1.11
N ASP A 1111 17.17 4.80 -0.73
CA ASP A 1111 17.00 3.37 -1.01
C ASP A 1111 15.90 2.72 -0.15
N ALA A 1112 15.66 3.19 1.08
CA ALA A 1112 14.67 2.64 2.01
C ALA A 1112 13.24 3.21 1.86
N TYR A 1113 13.07 4.42 1.31
CA TYR A 1113 11.78 5.10 1.17
C TYR A 1113 11.51 5.53 -0.28
N THR A 1114 11.83 4.69 -1.27
CA THR A 1114 11.81 5.04 -2.71
C THR A 1114 10.58 5.87 -3.15
N ARG A 1115 9.36 5.43 -2.84
CA ARG A 1115 8.08 6.08 -3.20
C ARG A 1115 7.87 7.46 -2.54
N PHE A 1116 8.57 7.74 -1.44
CA PHE A 1116 8.43 8.96 -0.63
C PHE A 1116 9.76 9.66 -0.33
N ALA A 1117 10.83 9.35 -1.09
CA ALA A 1117 12.20 9.69 -0.76
C ALA A 1117 12.43 11.20 -0.57
N ALA A 1118 11.80 12.03 -1.40
CA ALA A 1118 11.85 13.49 -1.27
C ALA A 1118 11.28 13.97 0.08
N SER A 1119 10.15 13.41 0.53
CA SER A 1119 9.54 13.77 1.82
C SER A 1119 10.33 13.24 3.01
N ALA A 1120 10.95 12.07 2.91
CA ALA A 1120 11.82 11.52 3.95
C ALA A 1120 13.15 12.31 4.07
N MET A 1121 13.76 12.72 2.95
CA MET A 1121 14.91 13.61 2.93
C MET A 1121 14.58 15.01 3.46
N ALA A 1122 13.38 15.53 3.18
CA ALA A 1122 12.89 16.78 3.74
C ALA A 1122 12.72 16.69 5.27
N ALA A 1123 12.12 15.59 5.77
CA ALA A 1123 11.94 15.34 7.21
C ALA A 1123 13.29 15.33 7.97
N GLY A 1124 14.28 14.61 7.44
CA GLY A 1124 15.64 14.63 8.00
C GLY A 1124 16.31 15.99 7.89
N SER A 1125 16.16 16.68 6.74
CA SER A 1125 16.77 18.00 6.51
C SER A 1125 16.20 19.10 7.40
N PHE A 1126 14.92 19.04 7.74
CA PHE A 1126 14.26 19.95 8.69
C PHE A 1126 14.92 19.86 10.07
N LEU A 1127 14.97 18.66 10.65
CA LEU A 1127 15.57 18.43 11.97
C LEU A 1127 17.08 18.74 11.97
N ARG A 1128 17.77 18.43 10.87
CA ARG A 1128 19.19 18.75 10.64
C ARG A 1128 19.45 20.25 10.69
N SER A 1129 18.66 21.05 10.00
CA SER A 1129 18.79 22.51 9.99
C SER A 1129 18.45 23.13 11.36
N ILE A 1130 17.50 22.57 12.11
CA ILE A 1130 17.20 22.99 13.50
C ILE A 1130 18.39 22.74 14.43
N ALA A 1131 19.06 21.57 14.35
CA ALA A 1131 20.23 21.31 15.17
C ALA A 1131 21.42 22.22 14.80
N GLY A 1132 21.64 22.48 13.50
CA GLY A 1132 22.65 23.44 13.04
C GLY A 1132 22.38 24.89 13.49
N PHE A 1133 21.11 25.24 13.74
CA PHE A 1133 20.73 26.50 14.38
C PHE A 1133 20.96 26.50 15.90
N ALA A 1134 20.52 25.44 16.60
CA ALA A 1134 20.47 25.41 18.06
C ALA A 1134 21.83 25.18 18.72
N PHE A 1135 22.70 24.37 18.12
CA PHE A 1135 23.98 23.97 18.73
C PHE A 1135 24.95 25.13 18.99
N PRO A 1136 25.14 26.10 18.07
CA PRO A 1136 25.93 27.31 18.34
C PRO A 1136 25.46 28.11 19.56
N LEU A 1137 24.17 28.11 19.89
CA LEU A 1137 23.60 28.99 20.93
C LEU A 1137 24.08 28.64 22.34
N PHE A 1138 24.27 27.35 22.64
CA PHE A 1138 24.76 26.90 23.95
C PHE A 1138 26.29 26.69 24.00
N ALA A 1139 26.97 26.68 22.85
CA ALA A 1139 28.39 26.35 22.75
C ALA A 1139 29.32 27.23 23.62
N PRO A 1140 29.11 28.56 23.74
CA PRO A 1140 29.96 29.40 24.60
C PRO A 1140 29.81 29.05 26.08
N TYR A 1141 28.59 28.82 26.57
CA TYR A 1141 28.33 28.44 27.96
C TYR A 1141 28.92 27.05 28.30
N MET A 1142 28.80 26.11 27.35
CA MET A 1142 29.42 24.79 27.46
C MET A 1142 30.95 24.90 27.58
N TYR A 1143 31.61 25.70 26.75
CA TYR A 1143 33.07 25.88 26.81
C TYR A 1143 33.53 26.76 27.98
N GLN A 1144 32.73 27.71 28.46
CA GLN A 1144 33.03 28.46 29.69
C GLN A 1144 33.00 27.56 30.94
N THR A 1145 32.17 26.50 30.94
CA THR A 1145 31.99 25.62 32.11
C THR A 1145 32.85 24.35 32.05
N LEU A 1146 33.07 23.78 30.86
CA LEU A 1146 33.76 22.50 30.67
C LEU A 1146 35.13 22.63 29.95
N HIS A 1147 35.46 23.83 29.44
CA HIS A 1147 36.58 24.08 28.54
C HIS A 1147 36.61 23.16 27.29
N TYR A 1148 37.59 23.31 26.41
CA TYR A 1148 37.65 22.54 25.16
C TYR A 1148 37.80 21.03 25.39
N GLY A 1149 38.51 20.61 26.44
CA GLY A 1149 38.75 19.20 26.77
C GLY A 1149 37.47 18.44 27.12
N TRP A 1150 36.81 18.80 28.23
CA TRP A 1150 35.58 18.11 28.65
C TRP A 1150 34.37 18.48 27.80
N GLY A 1151 34.30 19.70 27.26
CA GLY A 1151 33.23 20.10 26.33
C GLY A 1151 33.16 19.22 25.08
N ASN A 1152 34.30 19.00 24.40
CA ASN A 1152 34.33 18.09 23.26
C ASN A 1152 34.25 16.61 23.67
N SER A 1153 34.70 16.25 24.87
CA SER A 1153 34.54 14.87 25.38
C SER A 1153 33.07 14.53 25.60
N LEU A 1154 32.26 15.45 26.15
CA LEU A 1154 30.81 15.29 26.28
C LEU A 1154 30.16 15.10 24.91
N LEU A 1155 30.53 15.90 23.91
CA LEU A 1155 30.07 15.72 22.53
C LEU A 1155 30.52 14.36 21.96
N ALA A 1156 31.75 13.91 22.23
CA ALA A 1156 32.24 12.62 21.77
C ALA A 1156 31.46 11.45 22.40
N PHE A 1157 31.14 11.49 23.69
CA PHE A 1157 30.32 10.47 24.36
C PHE A 1157 28.89 10.42 23.82
N ILE A 1158 28.26 11.56 23.53
CA ILE A 1158 26.93 11.59 22.89
C ILE A 1158 27.03 11.10 21.43
N SER A 1159 28.12 11.43 20.71
CA SER A 1159 28.40 10.91 19.36
C SER A 1159 28.56 9.38 19.35
N ILE A 1160 29.17 8.81 20.39
CA ILE A 1160 29.25 7.35 20.61
C ILE A 1160 27.85 6.78 20.89
N ALA A 1161 27.11 7.37 21.82
CA ALA A 1161 25.81 6.87 22.27
C ALA A 1161 24.72 6.89 21.18
N ILE A 1162 24.74 7.87 20.28
CA ILE A 1162 23.82 7.95 19.13
C ILE A 1162 24.41 7.23 17.92
N GLY A 1163 25.69 7.48 17.61
CA GLY A 1163 26.31 7.12 16.35
C GLY A 1163 26.72 5.66 16.22
N ILE A 1164 27.18 4.99 17.29
CA ILE A 1164 27.60 3.58 17.21
C ILE A 1164 26.38 2.63 17.18
N PRO A 1165 25.31 2.83 17.98
CA PRO A 1165 24.11 2.00 17.87
C PRO A 1165 23.39 2.12 16.53
N ALA A 1166 23.31 3.31 15.92
CA ALA A 1166 22.57 3.53 14.67
C ALA A 1166 22.88 2.53 13.52
N PRO A 1167 24.14 2.36 13.05
CA PRO A 1167 24.47 1.41 11.98
C PRO A 1167 24.27 -0.05 12.40
N ILE A 1168 24.50 -0.40 13.68
CA ILE A 1168 24.28 -1.76 14.20
C ILE A 1168 22.77 -2.09 14.21
N PHE A 1169 21.96 -1.15 14.69
CA PHE A 1169 20.51 -1.25 14.76
C PHE A 1169 19.89 -1.37 13.36
N LEU A 1170 20.35 -0.54 12.41
CA LEU A 1170 19.91 -0.63 11.01
C LEU A 1170 20.39 -1.93 10.33
N TRP A 1171 21.62 -2.40 10.59
CA TRP A 1171 22.11 -3.65 10.01
C TRP A 1171 21.40 -4.89 10.54
N LYS A 1172 21.02 -4.91 11.83
CA LYS A 1172 20.38 -6.07 12.48
C LYS A 1172 18.84 -6.04 12.44
N TYR A 1173 18.23 -4.86 12.50
CA TYR A 1173 16.77 -4.68 12.62
C TYR A 1173 16.15 -3.81 11.52
N GLY A 1174 16.95 -3.25 10.59
CA GLY A 1174 16.47 -2.38 9.51
C GLY A 1174 15.38 -3.02 8.66
N GLU A 1175 15.59 -4.27 8.21
CA GLU A 1175 14.61 -4.98 7.38
C GLU A 1175 13.31 -5.28 8.14
N ALA A 1176 13.37 -5.61 9.43
CA ALA A 1176 12.18 -5.82 10.24
C ALA A 1176 11.39 -4.50 10.40
N MET A 1177 12.08 -3.39 10.68
CA MET A 1177 11.46 -2.07 10.78
C MET A 1177 10.94 -1.53 9.43
N ARG A 1178 11.54 -1.91 8.30
CA ARG A 1178 11.00 -1.58 6.97
C ARG A 1178 9.69 -2.33 6.70
N LYS A 1179 9.61 -3.62 7.05
CA LYS A 1179 8.37 -4.41 6.95
C LYS A 1179 7.26 -3.95 7.91
N MET A 1180 7.62 -3.31 9.03
CA MET A 1180 6.68 -2.63 9.92
C MET A 1180 6.28 -1.21 9.46
N SER A 1181 6.87 -0.69 8.38
CA SER A 1181 6.68 0.68 7.91
C SER A 1181 5.72 0.75 6.72
N THR A 1182 4.61 1.45 6.89
CA THR A 1182 3.63 1.75 5.81
C THR A 1182 4.14 2.74 4.75
N TYR A 1183 5.42 3.13 4.80
CA TYR A 1183 6.04 4.08 3.87
C TYR A 1183 7.41 3.62 3.33
N ALA A 1184 8.04 2.60 3.93
CA ALA A 1184 9.31 2.06 3.45
C ALA A 1184 9.11 1.07 2.29
N ALA A 1185 10.17 0.78 1.56
CA ALA A 1185 10.22 -0.28 0.56
C ALA A 1185 10.90 -1.54 1.12
N GLY A 1186 10.23 -2.69 1.03
CA GLY A 1186 10.79 -4.06 1.19
C GLY A 1186 10.70 -4.71 2.56
#